data_AF-A0A0Q8DAX7-F1
#
_entry.id   AF-A0A0Q8DAX7-F1
#
_cell.length_a   1.000
_cell.length_b   1.000
_cell.length_c   1.000
_cell.angle_alpha   90.00
_cell.angle_beta   90.00
_cell.angle_gamma   90.00
#
_symmetry.space_group_name_H-M   'P 1'
#
loop_
_entity.id
_entity.type
_entity.pdbx_description
1 polymer ?
#
loop_
_entity_poly.entity_id
_entity_poly.type
_entity_poly.pdbx_seq_one_letter_code
_entity_poly.pdbx_strand_id
1 'polypeptide(L)'
;MRTLLLAVLALACVPAYAQVQCPSPRAAGDPLRKINEGFTQNVTEPLIRANAGGLGPVLWTYIAGQARAESLGGKVDKAGNHTVKPGNNLWNVQKDAKPGCAQTTIVNCKVSNQAKPLAASKADALKSPVATPCWMENGQSMQAVTVCFPSYPTLKDAANEYLAFRPSYTEKLKAMAQAGTPGIDEFLQHLGATGWSSRMRADPDKYKKETRDNIDEALRGIAERRDTTERELAQNQQAIAAWCGEANGADDPARREALKQQQDALLERVALYDQVCLRPSANGSATPAPTPTRNSAIDECRKPTAAAPATPPTVPASTGGPDGHGSKHGGGAVGEPHYIVPSGAVFSTQRAGEFWLLRSTRGVQIQVRQEPRHGSDSVAAVTAVAIRAGARRVGIYADGVRVDGRPLQWQGAFVQHDLGDGHVLGVWGASTRPEVIALMWADGSSLRVVHHGSWLDLDYRLMRGVDTAGDAGLIGRADDDPRHDFVPRSGVALSQPDTAGIDGFVQSWRIGADESLFDYAPGRNAASYALRDFPRTPAAPTAAALAQAREACAAAGVAALLLDACAFDLAVTGERGFLSSHQLGSRALGRIAKPEAGAARETGPSVFFEARWTPDMDRAEALANGNTRNVALAAGQRTTYLIDIVKPDVGDLFVLSHQMTCIGDPYDGESPGYQLFDARGRALSKALAICSDLYSGPIRPGKYYLVLVGAASGAPVEVKFEAFHN
;
A
#
# COMPACT_ATOMS: atom_id res chain seq x y z
N MET A 1 -2.93 -56.14 34.99
CA MET A 1 -1.62 -56.08 34.28
C MET A 1 -1.76 -55.11 33.13
N ARG A 2 -0.87 -54.10 33.03
CA ARG A 2 -0.78 -53.08 31.96
C ARG A 2 -2.02 -52.20 31.69
N THR A 3 -2.06 -51.06 32.36
CA THR A 3 -2.52 -49.79 31.75
C THR A 3 -1.56 -49.38 30.63
N LEU A 4 -2.08 -48.81 29.54
CA LEU A 4 -1.29 -48.03 28.58
C LEU A 4 -2.16 -46.88 28.05
N LEU A 5 -1.81 -45.65 28.45
CA LEU A 5 -2.30 -44.43 27.81
C LEU A 5 -1.55 -44.27 26.48
N LEU A 6 -2.28 -44.08 25.37
CA LEU A 6 -1.69 -43.45 24.19
C LEU A 6 -1.75 -41.94 24.36
N ALA A 7 -0.58 -41.31 24.55
CA ALA A 7 -0.41 -39.89 24.29
C ALA A 7 -0.10 -39.72 22.80
N VAL A 8 -1.02 -39.09 22.05
CA VAL A 8 -0.76 -38.71 20.65
C VAL A 8 0.08 -37.44 20.65
N LEU A 9 1.39 -37.57 20.44
CA LEU A 9 2.23 -36.43 20.08
C LEU A 9 1.86 -35.96 18.67
N ALA A 10 1.24 -34.79 18.57
CA ALA A 10 1.17 -34.05 17.32
C ALA A 10 2.55 -33.44 17.02
N LEU A 11 3.47 -34.22 16.45
CA LEU A 11 4.59 -33.63 15.71
C LEU A 11 4.00 -32.93 14.48
N ALA A 12 3.99 -31.60 14.53
CA ALA A 12 3.79 -30.80 13.32
C ALA A 12 5.03 -30.99 12.43
N CYS A 13 4.93 -31.89 11.44
CA CYS A 13 5.90 -31.97 10.35
C CYS A 13 5.83 -30.69 9.52
N VAL A 14 6.62 -29.69 9.91
CA VAL A 14 6.98 -28.58 9.03
C VAL A 14 7.61 -29.19 7.77
N PRO A 15 7.20 -28.80 6.54
CA PRO A 15 7.84 -29.33 5.34
C PRO A 15 9.32 -28.96 5.34
N ALA A 16 10.19 -29.94 5.07
CA ALA A 16 11.63 -29.78 5.16
C ALA A 16 12.16 -28.97 3.97
N TYR A 17 12.11 -27.65 4.08
CA TYR A 17 12.82 -26.75 3.17
C TYR A 17 14.26 -26.57 3.66
N ALA A 18 15.24 -26.88 2.81
CA ALA A 18 16.64 -26.99 3.22
C ALA A 18 17.23 -25.63 3.63
N GLN A 19 17.34 -25.38 4.94
CA GLN A 19 18.20 -24.35 5.52
C GLN A 19 19.67 -24.63 5.14
N VAL A 20 20.50 -23.58 4.98
CA VAL A 20 21.94 -23.75 4.67
C VAL A 20 22.85 -23.35 5.80
N GLN A 21 24.04 -23.95 5.84
CA GLN A 21 25.12 -23.53 6.72
C GLN A 21 25.69 -22.18 6.23
N CYS A 22 25.32 -21.11 6.91
CA CYS A 22 25.92 -19.80 6.66
C CYS A 22 27.40 -19.77 7.09
N PRO A 23 28.26 -19.00 6.40
CA PRO A 23 29.59 -18.66 6.88
C PRO A 23 29.53 -17.93 8.22
N SER A 24 30.56 -18.12 9.07
CA SER A 24 30.67 -17.40 10.34
C SER A 24 30.68 -15.88 10.14
N PRO A 25 30.03 -15.11 11.04
CA PRO A 25 30.03 -13.65 10.97
C PRO A 25 31.44 -13.09 11.21
N ARG A 26 31.78 -11.96 10.56
CA ARG A 26 33.00 -11.21 10.88
C ARG A 26 32.95 -10.61 12.27
N ALA A 27 34.11 -10.26 12.82
CA ALA A 27 34.20 -9.51 14.07
C ALA A 27 33.44 -8.17 13.97
N ALA A 28 32.88 -7.69 15.08
CA ALA A 28 32.05 -6.48 15.11
C ALA A 28 32.77 -5.19 14.65
N GLY A 29 34.11 -5.17 14.69
CA GLY A 29 34.95 -4.06 14.21
C GLY A 29 35.35 -4.14 12.73
N ASP A 30 34.98 -5.21 12.01
CA ASP A 30 35.33 -5.37 10.59
C ASP A 30 34.53 -4.38 9.71
N PRO A 31 35.18 -3.52 8.89
CA PRO A 31 34.48 -2.58 8.01
C PRO A 31 33.49 -3.24 7.04
N LEU A 32 33.78 -4.47 6.59
CA LEU A 32 32.93 -5.20 5.63
C LEU A 32 31.64 -5.71 6.27
N ARG A 33 31.63 -5.92 7.60
CA ARG A 33 30.44 -6.37 8.34
C ARG A 33 29.28 -5.39 8.19
N LYS A 34 29.52 -4.08 8.36
CA LYS A 34 28.49 -3.05 8.25
C LYS A 34 27.89 -2.98 6.83
N ILE A 35 28.70 -3.23 5.81
CA ILE A 35 28.26 -3.27 4.40
C ILE A 35 27.32 -4.47 4.18
N ASN A 36 27.70 -5.64 4.70
CA ASN A 36 26.90 -6.85 4.64
C ASN A 36 25.60 -6.73 5.44
N GLU A 37 25.63 -6.24 6.67
CA GLU A 37 24.43 -6.01 7.50
C GLU A 37 23.47 -5.01 6.83
N GLY A 38 23.99 -3.94 6.22
CA GLY A 38 23.20 -2.98 5.46
C GLY A 38 22.61 -3.55 4.17
N PHE A 39 23.33 -4.42 3.46
CA PHE A 39 22.79 -5.16 2.32
C PHE A 39 21.69 -6.13 2.75
N THR A 40 21.89 -6.86 3.85
CA THR A 40 20.90 -7.77 4.41
C THR A 40 19.63 -7.05 4.83
N GLN A 41 19.73 -5.97 5.60
CA GLN A 41 18.57 -5.22 6.07
C GLN A 41 17.72 -4.62 4.93
N ASN A 42 18.36 -4.09 3.88
CA ASN A 42 17.67 -3.36 2.82
C ASN A 42 17.27 -4.22 1.62
N VAL A 43 17.94 -5.37 1.40
CA VAL A 43 17.71 -6.21 0.21
C VAL A 43 17.29 -7.63 0.58
N THR A 44 17.98 -8.28 1.51
CA THR A 44 17.77 -9.71 1.79
C THR A 44 16.58 -9.95 2.74
N GLU A 45 16.44 -9.16 3.80
CA GLU A 45 15.37 -9.31 4.80
C GLU A 45 13.96 -9.11 4.20
N PRO A 46 13.68 -8.09 3.36
CA PRO A 46 12.36 -7.94 2.74
C PRO A 46 11.96 -9.15 1.89
N LEU A 47 12.92 -9.76 1.18
CA LEU A 47 12.69 -10.96 0.36
C LEU A 47 12.39 -12.20 1.22
N ILE A 48 13.03 -12.35 2.39
CA ILE A 48 12.73 -13.44 3.33
C ILE A 48 11.32 -13.27 3.89
N ARG A 49 10.94 -12.04 4.31
CA ARG A 49 9.61 -11.74 4.88
C ARG A 49 8.46 -12.01 3.92
N ALA A 50 8.64 -11.71 2.63
CA ALA A 50 7.60 -11.87 1.61
C ALA A 50 7.33 -13.33 1.19
N ASN A 51 8.20 -14.28 1.53
CA ASN A 51 8.14 -15.68 1.06
C ASN A 51 8.36 -16.66 2.23
N ALA A 52 7.68 -16.43 3.36
CA ALA A 52 7.85 -17.18 4.61
C ALA A 52 7.33 -18.64 4.50
N GLY A 53 8.23 -19.55 4.12
CA GLY A 53 7.88 -20.97 3.94
C GLY A 53 8.98 -21.79 3.27
N GLY A 54 10.26 -21.49 3.56
CA GLY A 54 11.40 -22.24 3.02
C GLY A 54 12.18 -21.50 1.94
N LEU A 55 13.52 -21.66 1.97
CA LEU A 55 14.40 -20.70 1.30
C LEU A 55 15.43 -21.29 0.32
N GLY A 56 15.73 -22.58 0.39
CA GLY A 56 17.03 -23.07 -0.11
C GLY A 56 18.12 -22.23 0.56
N PRO A 57 18.81 -21.39 -0.22
CA PRO A 57 18.95 -20.03 0.29
C PRO A 57 18.81 -18.94 -0.78
N VAL A 58 17.89 -17.99 -0.59
CA VAL A 58 17.76 -16.75 -1.42
C VAL A 58 17.56 -17.07 -2.92
N LEU A 59 17.13 -18.30 -3.25
CA LEU A 59 17.45 -19.05 -4.48
C LEU A 59 18.70 -18.50 -5.21
N TRP A 60 19.79 -18.54 -4.44
CA TRP A 60 21.16 -18.14 -4.71
C TRP A 60 21.34 -16.69 -5.17
N THR A 61 21.16 -15.77 -4.22
CA THR A 61 21.35 -14.31 -4.39
C THR A 61 20.53 -13.80 -5.58
N TYR A 62 19.30 -14.32 -5.69
CA TYR A 62 18.39 -14.25 -6.83
C TYR A 62 19.10 -14.22 -8.19
N ILE A 63 19.88 -15.28 -8.43
CA ILE A 63 20.69 -15.52 -9.63
C ILE A 63 21.76 -14.43 -9.80
N ALA A 64 22.62 -14.33 -8.77
CA ALA A 64 23.92 -13.65 -8.79
C ALA A 64 23.91 -12.23 -9.41
N GLY A 65 22.85 -11.46 -9.15
CA GLY A 65 22.72 -10.08 -9.65
C GLY A 65 22.71 -9.97 -11.18
N GLN A 66 21.85 -10.74 -11.84
CA GLN A 66 21.59 -10.60 -13.29
C GLN A 66 22.84 -10.90 -14.16
N ALA A 67 23.66 -11.84 -13.70
CA ALA A 67 24.77 -12.47 -14.44
C ALA A 67 25.98 -11.60 -14.87
N ARG A 68 26.03 -10.27 -14.65
CA ARG A 68 27.29 -9.56 -14.21
C ARG A 68 27.28 -8.03 -13.95
N ALA A 69 26.24 -7.24 -14.21
CA ALA A 69 26.47 -5.82 -14.62
C ALA A 69 26.00 -4.62 -13.77
N GLU A 70 25.32 -4.73 -12.60
CA GLU A 70 25.36 -3.70 -11.51
C GLU A 70 24.42 -4.02 -10.31
N SER A 71 24.91 -4.76 -9.30
CA SER A 71 24.19 -4.89 -8.00
C SER A 71 25.11 -4.79 -6.77
N LEU A 72 26.43 -4.82 -6.97
CA LEU A 72 27.45 -4.79 -5.90
C LEU A 72 28.36 -3.56 -6.00
N GLY A 73 27.79 -2.44 -6.45
CA GLY A 73 28.51 -1.20 -6.74
C GLY A 73 29.13 -0.57 -5.49
N GLY A 74 30.37 -0.95 -5.18
CA GLY A 74 31.12 -0.49 -4.01
C GLY A 74 31.59 -1.59 -3.06
N LYS A 75 31.42 -2.89 -3.39
CA LYS A 75 31.77 -3.97 -2.46
C LYS A 75 33.24 -4.09 -2.10
N VAL A 76 34.20 -3.64 -2.91
CA VAL A 76 35.15 -2.52 -2.66
C VAL A 76 36.20 -2.35 -3.78
N ASP A 77 36.90 -1.21 -3.82
CA ASP A 77 38.33 -1.09 -4.16
C ASP A 77 39.01 -0.19 -3.08
N LYS A 78 40.32 -0.26 -2.77
CA LYS A 78 41.43 -0.88 -3.52
C LYS A 78 42.39 -1.82 -2.76
N ALA A 79 42.34 -1.93 -1.42
CA ALA A 79 43.31 -2.68 -0.60
C ALA A 79 42.86 -4.05 -0.03
N GLY A 80 41.66 -4.54 -0.34
CA GLY A 80 41.20 -5.92 -0.09
C GLY A 80 39.74 -6.14 -0.53
N ASN A 81 39.48 -6.53 -1.79
CA ASN A 81 38.24 -6.08 -2.46
C ASN A 81 37.62 -6.88 -3.62
N HIS A 82 36.34 -6.59 -3.91
CA HIS A 82 35.54 -7.05 -5.07
C HIS A 82 34.85 -5.89 -5.84
N THR A 83 35.07 -5.76 -7.16
CA THR A 83 34.33 -4.85 -8.08
C THR A 83 33.58 -5.63 -9.18
N VAL A 84 32.65 -5.05 -9.98
CA VAL A 84 32.86 -4.17 -11.16
C VAL A 84 31.62 -3.26 -11.42
N LYS A 85 31.84 -2.07 -12.02
CA LYS A 85 30.84 -1.16 -12.69
C LYS A 85 31.26 -0.97 -14.18
N PRO A 86 30.45 -0.43 -15.12
CA PRO A 86 29.13 0.22 -14.98
C PRO A 86 28.01 -0.31 -15.93
N GLY A 87 26.73 -0.02 -15.63
CA GLY A 87 25.59 -0.34 -16.49
C GLY A 87 24.15 -0.31 -15.91
N ASN A 88 23.92 0.05 -14.63
CA ASN A 88 22.66 -0.15 -13.85
C ASN A 88 22.17 -1.61 -13.74
N ASN A 89 21.87 -2.11 -12.52
CA ASN A 89 20.50 -2.24 -12.01
C ASN A 89 20.37 -2.97 -10.65
N LEU A 90 19.98 -2.22 -9.60
CA LEU A 90 19.20 -2.74 -8.47
C LEU A 90 17.68 -2.63 -8.76
N TRP A 91 17.28 -2.99 -10.00
CA TRP A 91 15.90 -2.94 -10.51
C TRP A 91 15.28 -1.53 -10.61
N ASN A 92 15.88 -0.72 -11.48
CA ASN A 92 15.35 0.51 -12.10
C ASN A 92 15.07 1.70 -11.17
N VAL A 93 15.97 2.68 -11.25
CA VAL A 93 15.64 4.08 -10.97
C VAL A 93 14.56 4.54 -11.95
N GLN A 94 13.29 4.57 -11.52
CA GLN A 94 12.25 5.26 -12.27
C GLN A 94 12.52 6.77 -12.23
N LYS A 95 12.18 7.46 -13.32
CA LYS A 95 12.28 8.94 -13.38
C LYS A 95 11.17 9.61 -12.55
N ASP A 96 10.11 8.87 -12.25
CA ASP A 96 8.92 9.32 -11.53
C ASP A 96 8.61 8.34 -10.38
N ALA A 97 8.24 8.88 -9.22
CA ALA A 97 7.94 8.06 -8.04
C ALA A 97 6.52 7.47 -8.12
N LYS A 98 6.42 6.13 -8.08
CA LYS A 98 5.14 5.45 -7.82
C LYS A 98 4.88 5.34 -6.30
N PRO A 99 3.61 5.41 -5.84
CA PRO A 99 3.27 5.16 -4.44
C PRO A 99 3.73 3.76 -4.01
N GLY A 100 4.42 3.66 -2.87
CA GLY A 100 4.93 2.40 -2.32
C GLY A 100 6.46 2.23 -2.37
N CYS A 101 7.20 3.06 -3.13
CA CYS A 101 8.67 3.04 -3.13
C CYS A 101 9.24 3.96 -2.04
N ALA A 102 9.94 3.41 -1.04
CA ALA A 102 10.37 4.20 0.12
C ALA A 102 11.77 3.86 0.71
N GLN A 103 12.59 3.04 0.04
CA GLN A 103 13.97 2.82 0.51
C GLN A 103 14.97 3.69 -0.26
N THR A 104 15.59 4.64 0.44
CA THR A 104 16.64 5.52 -0.12
C THR A 104 18.02 4.96 0.21
N THR A 105 18.81 4.62 -0.80
CA THR A 105 20.19 4.15 -0.65
C THR A 105 21.20 5.14 -1.23
N ILE A 106 22.46 5.03 -0.83
CA ILE A 106 23.57 5.89 -1.26
C ILE A 106 24.41 5.13 -2.29
N VAL A 107 24.65 5.75 -3.44
CA VAL A 107 25.47 5.20 -4.53
C VAL A 107 26.40 6.29 -5.06
N ASN A 108 27.45 5.96 -5.81
CA ASN A 108 28.27 7.00 -6.45
C ASN A 108 27.42 7.86 -7.40
N CYS A 109 27.79 9.14 -7.53
CA CYS A 109 27.20 10.09 -8.46
C CYS A 109 27.21 9.55 -9.90
N LYS A 110 26.05 9.60 -10.57
CA LYS A 110 25.90 9.18 -11.98
C LYS A 110 26.76 10.07 -12.87
N VAL A 111 27.35 9.53 -13.93
CA VAL A 111 28.17 10.28 -14.89
C VAL A 111 27.42 11.51 -15.44
N SER A 112 26.13 11.37 -15.74
CA SER A 112 25.26 12.48 -16.18
C SER A 112 24.99 13.56 -15.11
N ASN A 113 25.25 13.27 -13.84
CA ASN A 113 25.14 14.20 -12.72
C ASN A 113 26.51 14.76 -12.27
N GLN A 114 27.64 14.19 -12.71
CA GLN A 114 29.00 14.67 -12.35
C GLN A 114 29.32 16.07 -12.91
N ALA A 115 28.62 16.51 -13.96
CA ALA A 115 28.71 17.86 -14.51
C ALA A 115 27.86 18.90 -13.75
N LYS A 116 27.06 18.48 -12.75
CA LYS A 116 26.24 19.38 -11.92
C LYS A 116 27.01 19.81 -10.65
N PRO A 117 26.69 20.97 -10.07
CA PRO A 117 27.34 21.40 -8.83
C PRO A 117 27.15 20.40 -7.69
N LEU A 118 28.22 20.19 -6.92
CA LEU A 118 28.19 19.35 -5.72
C LEU A 118 27.49 20.09 -4.58
N ALA A 119 26.58 19.42 -3.89
CA ALA A 119 26.02 19.87 -2.63
C ALA A 119 27.09 19.86 -1.53
N ALA A 120 27.00 20.82 -0.60
CA ALA A 120 27.90 20.90 0.55
C ALA A 120 27.77 19.71 1.52
N SER A 121 26.61 19.04 1.53
CA SER A 121 26.35 17.87 2.37
C SER A 121 25.33 16.92 1.72
N LYS A 122 25.27 15.68 2.23
CA LYS A 122 24.19 14.73 1.94
C LYS A 122 22.80 15.31 2.20
N ALA A 123 22.64 16.09 3.28
CA ALA A 123 21.35 16.67 3.64
C ALA A 123 20.89 17.72 2.61
N ASP A 124 21.83 18.48 2.03
CA ASP A 124 21.50 19.50 1.03
C ASP A 124 21.28 18.88 -0.36
N ALA A 125 21.99 17.80 -0.69
CA ALA A 125 21.70 17.00 -1.88
C ALA A 125 20.28 16.40 -1.86
N LEU A 126 19.80 15.97 -0.69
CA LEU A 126 18.44 15.45 -0.51
C LEU A 126 17.35 16.53 -0.61
N LYS A 127 17.65 17.79 -0.27
CA LYS A 127 16.74 18.94 -0.47
C LYS A 127 16.67 19.38 -1.94
N SER A 128 17.77 19.25 -2.67
CA SER A 128 17.91 19.73 -4.06
C SER A 128 18.35 18.62 -5.04
N PRO A 129 17.62 17.48 -5.12
CA PRO A 129 18.07 16.27 -5.83
C PRO A 129 18.12 16.41 -7.37
N VAL A 130 17.69 17.53 -7.93
CA VAL A 130 17.79 17.84 -9.37
C VAL A 130 18.95 18.79 -9.67
N ALA A 131 19.14 19.82 -8.84
CA ALA A 131 20.11 20.89 -9.03
C ALA A 131 21.51 20.51 -8.51
N THR A 132 21.58 19.95 -7.30
CA THR A 132 22.81 19.50 -6.66
C THR A 132 22.67 18.04 -6.19
N PRO A 133 22.49 17.09 -7.12
CA PRO A 133 22.14 15.69 -6.80
C PRO A 133 23.23 14.93 -6.05
N CYS A 134 24.47 15.44 -6.06
CA CYS A 134 25.64 14.72 -5.58
C CYS A 134 26.41 15.52 -4.53
N TRP A 135 27.01 14.85 -3.56
CA TRP A 135 27.89 15.44 -2.54
C TRP A 135 29.23 14.70 -2.50
N MET A 136 30.20 15.23 -1.77
CA MET A 136 31.47 14.54 -1.50
C MET A 136 31.44 13.88 -0.12
N GLU A 137 31.83 12.61 -0.06
CA GLU A 137 31.93 11.83 1.17
C GLU A 137 33.17 10.94 1.07
N ASN A 138 34.09 11.06 2.03
CA ASN A 138 35.35 10.31 2.07
C ASN A 138 36.17 10.36 0.75
N GLY A 139 36.18 11.52 0.07
CA GLY A 139 36.88 11.71 -1.20
C GLY A 139 36.17 11.12 -2.43
N GLN A 140 34.96 10.58 -2.28
CA GLN A 140 34.15 10.05 -3.38
C GLN A 140 32.89 10.89 -3.60
N SER A 141 32.46 11.03 -4.85
CA SER A 141 31.21 11.72 -5.20
C SER A 141 30.03 10.75 -5.13
N MET A 142 29.07 11.04 -4.26
CA MET A 142 27.93 10.19 -3.90
C MET A 142 26.61 10.89 -4.24
N GLN A 143 25.53 10.13 -4.45
CA GLN A 143 24.15 10.60 -4.64
C GLN A 143 23.18 9.65 -3.92
N ALA A 144 21.99 10.13 -3.60
CA ALA A 144 20.91 9.31 -3.07
C ALA A 144 20.01 8.79 -4.20
N VAL A 145 19.53 7.55 -4.09
CA VAL A 145 18.57 6.96 -5.03
C VAL A 145 17.47 6.19 -4.29
N THR A 146 16.23 6.39 -4.72
CA THR A 146 15.07 5.62 -4.25
C THR A 146 15.00 4.29 -4.97
N VAL A 147 14.83 3.21 -4.21
CA VAL A 147 14.65 1.83 -4.69
C VAL A 147 13.20 1.42 -4.50
N CYS A 148 12.62 0.85 -5.55
CA CYS A 148 11.29 0.24 -5.57
C CYS A 148 11.45 -1.29 -5.53
N PHE A 149 10.83 -1.96 -4.56
CA PHE A 149 10.65 -3.42 -4.63
C PHE A 149 9.24 -3.72 -5.14
N PRO A 150 9.08 -4.53 -6.22
CA PRO A 150 7.79 -5.09 -6.57
C PRO A 150 7.38 -6.14 -5.52
N SER A 151 6.10 -6.13 -5.14
CA SER A 151 5.52 -7.18 -4.30
C SER A 151 5.21 -8.42 -5.14
N TYR A 152 6.18 -9.33 -5.28
CA TYR A 152 5.95 -10.63 -5.91
C TYR A 152 5.34 -11.59 -4.87
N PRO A 153 4.15 -12.18 -5.12
CA PRO A 153 3.48 -13.04 -4.14
C PRO A 153 4.16 -14.40 -3.96
N THR A 154 5.01 -14.83 -4.90
CA THR A 154 5.87 -16.02 -4.74
C THR A 154 7.23 -15.83 -5.44
N LEU A 155 8.23 -16.61 -5.03
CA LEU A 155 9.52 -16.75 -5.73
C LEU A 155 9.37 -17.16 -7.21
N LYS A 156 8.35 -17.97 -7.53
CA LYS A 156 8.03 -18.40 -8.90
C LYS A 156 7.66 -17.19 -9.77
N ASP A 157 6.91 -16.24 -9.25
CA ASP A 157 6.46 -15.08 -10.02
C ASP A 157 7.58 -14.07 -10.27
N ALA A 158 8.46 -13.88 -9.28
CA ALA A 158 9.71 -13.12 -9.48
C ALA A 158 10.56 -13.73 -10.60
N ALA A 159 10.79 -15.05 -10.56
CA ALA A 159 11.59 -15.79 -11.56
C ALA A 159 10.99 -15.74 -12.97
N ASN A 160 9.65 -15.82 -13.08
CA ASN A 160 8.96 -15.72 -14.37
C ASN A 160 9.15 -14.35 -15.03
N GLU A 161 9.01 -13.25 -14.27
CA GLU A 161 9.15 -11.88 -14.78
C GLU A 161 10.56 -11.61 -15.32
N TYR A 162 11.59 -12.04 -14.59
CA TYR A 162 12.98 -11.90 -15.05
C TYR A 162 13.27 -12.68 -16.35
N LEU A 163 12.74 -13.90 -16.46
CA LEU A 163 13.07 -14.83 -17.54
C LEU A 163 12.07 -14.79 -18.71
N ALA A 164 11.13 -13.85 -18.71
CA ALA A 164 10.07 -13.71 -19.71
C ALA A 164 10.57 -13.72 -21.17
N PHE A 165 11.77 -13.20 -21.43
CA PHE A 165 12.40 -13.17 -22.75
C PHE A 165 12.97 -14.54 -23.23
N ARG A 166 12.93 -15.60 -22.42
CA ARG A 166 13.49 -16.94 -22.71
C ARG A 166 12.57 -18.08 -22.22
N PRO A 167 11.35 -18.24 -22.76
CA PRO A 167 10.31 -19.12 -22.21
C PRO A 167 10.72 -20.60 -22.04
N SER A 168 11.58 -21.16 -22.91
CA SER A 168 12.05 -22.55 -22.79
C SER A 168 13.00 -22.80 -21.62
N TYR A 169 13.59 -21.75 -21.04
CA TYR A 169 14.43 -21.81 -19.84
C TYR A 169 13.56 -21.73 -18.57
N THR A 170 12.51 -20.91 -18.61
CA THR A 170 11.50 -20.76 -17.58
C THR A 170 10.85 -22.11 -17.22
N GLU A 171 10.48 -22.93 -18.21
CA GLU A 171 9.90 -24.26 -17.94
C GLU A 171 10.87 -25.24 -17.25
N LYS A 172 12.18 -25.16 -17.53
CA LYS A 172 13.17 -26.01 -16.84
C LYS A 172 13.37 -25.58 -15.39
N LEU A 173 13.41 -24.27 -15.12
CA LEU A 173 13.49 -23.76 -13.75
C LEU A 173 12.19 -23.99 -12.96
N LYS A 174 11.02 -23.95 -13.60
CA LYS A 174 9.75 -24.40 -13.01
C LYS A 174 9.83 -25.87 -12.59
N ALA A 175 10.28 -26.76 -13.47
CA ALA A 175 10.43 -28.18 -13.16
C ALA A 175 11.43 -28.45 -12.02
N MET A 176 12.58 -27.76 -12.01
CA MET A 176 13.55 -27.84 -10.90
C MET A 176 12.97 -27.34 -9.57
N ALA A 177 12.32 -26.17 -9.56
CA ALA A 177 11.70 -25.61 -8.36
C ALA A 177 10.59 -26.49 -7.78
N GLN A 178 9.90 -27.26 -8.63
CA GLN A 178 8.88 -28.24 -8.24
C GLN A 178 9.47 -29.56 -7.71
N ALA A 179 10.71 -29.90 -8.05
CA ALA A 179 11.37 -31.15 -7.66
C ALA A 179 12.14 -31.06 -6.32
N GLY A 180 12.38 -29.85 -5.79
CA GLY A 180 13.18 -29.59 -4.59
C GLY A 180 14.40 -28.73 -4.89
N THR A 181 15.10 -28.23 -3.86
CA THR A 181 16.22 -27.30 -4.03
C THR A 181 17.41 -27.96 -4.72
N PRO A 182 17.84 -27.51 -5.93
CA PRO A 182 18.99 -28.09 -6.62
C PRO A 182 20.31 -27.62 -6.03
N GLY A 183 21.38 -28.37 -6.32
CA GLY A 183 22.75 -27.98 -5.96
C GLY A 183 23.24 -26.77 -6.78
N ILE A 184 24.07 -25.93 -6.17
CA ILE A 184 24.66 -24.72 -6.83
C ILE A 184 25.39 -25.05 -8.14
N ASP A 185 25.94 -26.26 -8.26
CA ASP A 185 26.66 -26.74 -9.45
C ASP A 185 25.77 -27.11 -10.63
N GLU A 186 24.64 -27.77 -10.36
CA GLU A 186 23.62 -28.16 -11.35
C GLU A 186 23.01 -26.92 -12.02
N PHE A 187 22.74 -25.89 -11.21
CA PHE A 187 22.29 -24.58 -11.68
C PHE A 187 23.31 -23.88 -12.61
N LEU A 188 24.59 -23.83 -12.20
CA LEU A 188 25.66 -23.18 -12.98
C LEU A 188 25.93 -23.92 -14.31
N GLN A 189 25.77 -25.24 -14.33
CA GLN A 189 25.86 -26.06 -15.54
C GLN A 189 24.74 -25.72 -16.54
N HIS A 190 23.51 -25.50 -16.06
CA HIS A 190 22.39 -25.08 -16.91
C HIS A 190 22.53 -23.64 -17.44
N LEU A 191 23.15 -22.71 -16.71
CA LEU A 191 23.48 -21.39 -17.25
C LEU A 191 24.51 -21.46 -18.39
N GLY A 192 25.57 -22.27 -18.22
CA GLY A 192 26.65 -22.39 -19.21
C GLY A 192 26.18 -22.86 -20.58
N ALA A 193 25.24 -23.82 -20.61
CA ALA A 193 24.66 -24.37 -21.84
C ALA A 193 23.88 -23.35 -22.70
N THR A 194 23.58 -22.14 -22.19
CA THR A 194 22.77 -21.12 -22.88
C THR A 194 23.59 -20.00 -23.50
N GLY A 195 24.92 -19.97 -23.29
CA GLY A 195 25.80 -18.93 -23.84
C GLY A 195 25.55 -17.52 -23.29
N TRP A 196 24.92 -17.41 -22.13
CA TRP A 196 24.34 -16.18 -21.56
C TRP A 196 25.31 -15.01 -21.30
N SER A 197 26.62 -15.26 -21.21
CA SER A 197 27.62 -14.25 -20.85
C SER A 197 28.87 -14.37 -21.73
N SER A 198 29.27 -13.27 -22.37
CA SER A 198 30.53 -13.19 -23.14
C SER A 198 31.76 -13.49 -22.29
N ARG A 199 31.69 -13.16 -21.00
CA ARG A 199 32.74 -13.47 -20.02
C ARG A 199 32.72 -14.93 -19.57
N MET A 200 31.55 -15.57 -19.49
CA MET A 200 31.46 -17.02 -19.25
C MET A 200 31.97 -17.83 -20.45
N ARG A 201 31.82 -17.31 -21.68
CA ARG A 201 32.48 -17.88 -22.88
C ARG A 201 33.99 -17.66 -22.91
N ALA A 202 34.52 -16.67 -22.18
CA ALA A 202 35.95 -16.35 -22.15
C ALA A 202 36.72 -17.07 -21.03
N ASP A 203 36.10 -17.23 -19.85
CA ASP A 203 36.69 -17.90 -18.68
C ASP A 203 35.57 -18.49 -17.80
N PRO A 204 35.15 -19.75 -18.05
CA PRO A 204 34.05 -20.39 -17.32
C PRO A 204 34.35 -20.61 -15.83
N ASP A 205 35.56 -21.05 -15.50
CA ASP A 205 35.92 -21.47 -14.14
C ASP A 205 36.06 -20.29 -13.18
N LYS A 206 36.66 -19.19 -13.64
CA LYS A 206 36.70 -17.94 -12.87
C LYS A 206 35.31 -17.37 -12.65
N TYR A 207 34.47 -17.37 -13.69
CA TYR A 207 33.07 -16.93 -13.57
C TYR A 207 32.30 -17.77 -12.55
N LYS A 208 32.52 -19.10 -12.55
CA LYS A 208 31.93 -20.03 -11.59
C LYS A 208 32.38 -19.76 -10.15
N LYS A 209 33.67 -19.52 -9.94
CA LYS A 209 34.25 -19.21 -8.62
C LYS A 209 33.70 -17.89 -8.05
N GLU A 210 33.82 -16.79 -8.80
CA GLU A 210 33.36 -15.47 -8.36
C GLU A 210 31.85 -15.46 -8.01
N THR A 211 31.05 -16.29 -8.69
CA THR A 211 29.61 -16.41 -8.40
C THR A 211 29.36 -17.01 -7.01
N ARG A 212 30.14 -18.04 -6.62
CA ARG A 212 30.07 -18.66 -5.29
C ARG A 212 30.53 -17.70 -4.19
N ASP A 213 31.66 -17.01 -4.38
CA ASP A 213 32.21 -16.06 -3.39
C ASP A 213 31.18 -14.96 -3.02
N ASN A 214 30.44 -14.45 -4.02
CA ASN A 214 29.39 -13.43 -3.80
C ASN A 214 28.13 -13.96 -3.08
N ILE A 215 27.83 -15.24 -3.27
CA ILE A 215 26.75 -15.94 -2.58
C ILE A 215 27.09 -16.09 -1.10
N ASP A 216 28.28 -16.57 -0.78
CA ASP A 216 28.73 -16.77 0.60
C ASP A 216 28.72 -15.46 1.40
N GLU A 217 29.10 -14.35 0.76
CA GLU A 217 29.06 -13.03 1.39
C GLU A 217 27.64 -12.50 1.66
N ALA A 218 26.66 -12.84 0.84
CA ALA A 218 25.25 -12.50 1.12
C ALA A 218 24.72 -13.30 2.32
N LEU A 219 25.06 -14.59 2.42
CA LEU A 219 24.70 -15.44 3.55
C LEU A 219 25.44 -15.04 4.84
N ARG A 220 26.70 -14.59 4.72
CA ARG A 220 27.44 -14.02 5.84
C ARG A 220 26.73 -12.78 6.40
N GLY A 221 26.16 -11.92 5.56
CA GLY A 221 25.37 -10.77 6.02
C GLY A 221 24.13 -11.15 6.83
N ILE A 222 23.45 -12.25 6.48
CA ILE A 222 22.35 -12.79 7.29
C ILE A 222 22.88 -13.23 8.67
N ALA A 223 24.00 -13.97 8.70
CA ALA A 223 24.63 -14.40 9.95
C ALA A 223 25.12 -13.21 10.81
N GLU A 224 25.67 -12.16 10.19
CA GLU A 224 26.13 -10.94 10.85
C GLU A 224 24.96 -10.12 11.40
N ARG A 225 23.87 -9.98 10.64
CA ARG A 225 22.68 -9.25 11.13
C ARG A 225 21.95 -10.03 12.23
N ARG A 226 21.90 -11.37 12.16
CA ARG A 226 21.44 -12.22 13.28
C ARG A 226 22.28 -11.98 14.54
N ASP A 227 23.60 -12.13 14.44
CA ASP A 227 24.53 -11.96 15.57
C ASP A 227 24.45 -10.54 16.19
N THR A 228 24.21 -9.50 15.39
CA THR A 228 23.90 -8.15 15.91
C THR A 228 22.53 -8.10 16.59
N THR A 229 21.49 -8.69 16.01
CA THR A 229 20.12 -8.74 16.59
C THR A 229 20.10 -9.52 17.92
N GLU A 230 20.89 -10.60 18.05
CA GLU A 230 21.00 -11.38 19.29
C GLU A 230 21.73 -10.60 20.41
N ARG A 231 22.71 -9.74 20.06
CA ARG A 231 23.29 -8.79 21.03
C ARG A 231 22.32 -7.68 21.44
N GLU A 232 21.58 -7.11 20.50
CA GLU A 232 20.51 -6.14 20.78
C GLU A 232 19.46 -6.76 21.73
N LEU A 233 19.11 -8.04 21.53
CA LEU A 233 18.21 -8.79 22.39
C LEU A 233 18.79 -9.02 23.79
N ALA A 234 20.05 -9.42 23.90
CA ALA A 234 20.72 -9.59 25.21
C ALA A 234 20.77 -8.26 26.00
N GLN A 235 21.01 -7.13 25.33
CA GLN A 235 20.97 -5.80 25.94
C GLN A 235 19.57 -5.42 26.42
N ASN A 236 18.54 -5.66 25.60
CA ASN A 236 17.14 -5.48 26.00
C ASN A 236 16.78 -6.38 27.21
N GLN A 237 17.21 -7.65 27.22
CA GLN A 237 16.99 -8.56 28.35
C GLN A 237 17.68 -8.10 29.64
N GLN A 238 18.89 -7.52 29.54
CA GLN A 238 19.57 -6.88 30.67
C GLN A 238 18.83 -5.62 31.15
N ALA A 239 18.32 -4.79 30.23
CA ALA A 239 17.52 -3.62 30.58
C ALA A 239 16.21 -4.00 31.29
N ILE A 240 15.58 -5.10 30.89
CA ILE A 240 14.41 -5.69 31.56
C ILE A 240 14.76 -6.15 32.98
N ALA A 241 15.86 -6.89 33.15
CA ALA A 241 16.29 -7.37 34.46
C ALA A 241 16.66 -6.21 35.41
N ALA A 242 17.36 -5.19 34.90
CA ALA A 242 17.68 -3.98 35.67
C ALA A 242 16.41 -3.21 36.07
N TRP A 243 15.49 -3.01 35.12
CA TRP A 243 14.23 -2.31 35.35
C TRP A 243 13.32 -3.02 36.37
N CYS A 244 13.21 -4.35 36.31
CA CYS A 244 12.50 -5.12 37.33
C CYS A 244 13.16 -5.06 38.73
N GLY A 245 14.41 -4.60 38.84
CA GLY A 245 15.10 -4.32 40.10
C GLY A 245 14.99 -2.86 40.59
N GLU A 246 14.40 -1.95 39.83
CA GLU A 246 14.27 -0.54 40.21
C GLU A 246 13.16 -0.34 41.26
N ALA A 247 13.54 -0.02 42.50
CA ALA A 247 12.63 0.11 43.65
C ALA A 247 11.42 1.03 43.43
N ASN A 248 11.58 2.09 42.62
CA ASN A 248 10.56 3.08 42.27
C ASN A 248 10.29 3.17 40.75
N GLY A 249 10.91 2.30 39.93
CA GLY A 249 10.87 2.39 38.46
C GLY A 249 10.00 1.33 37.77
N ALA A 250 9.70 0.22 38.45
CA ALA A 250 8.87 -0.88 37.95
C ALA A 250 7.39 -0.51 37.68
N ASP A 251 6.96 0.66 38.16
CA ASP A 251 5.60 1.17 38.08
C ASP A 251 5.33 2.02 36.83
N ASP A 252 6.29 2.12 35.90
CA ASP A 252 6.12 2.74 34.57
C ASP A 252 5.57 1.72 33.54
N PRO A 253 4.27 1.78 33.16
CA PRO A 253 3.69 0.85 32.20
C PRO A 253 4.16 1.10 30.75
N ALA A 254 4.53 2.34 30.40
CA ALA A 254 4.98 2.67 29.05
C ALA A 254 6.39 2.13 28.79
N ARG A 255 7.29 2.25 29.78
CA ARG A 255 8.62 1.62 29.73
C ARG A 255 8.54 0.09 29.76
N ARG A 256 7.60 -0.49 30.51
CA ARG A 256 7.31 -1.94 30.47
C ARG A 256 6.90 -2.39 29.07
N GLU A 257 5.92 -1.72 28.46
CA GLU A 257 5.43 -2.10 27.14
C GLU A 257 6.48 -1.87 26.04
N ALA A 258 7.23 -0.77 26.08
CA ALA A 258 8.32 -0.51 25.13
C ALA A 258 9.43 -1.59 25.19
N LEU A 259 9.84 -1.99 26.39
CA LEU A 259 10.82 -3.08 26.57
C LEU A 259 10.32 -4.43 26.03
N LYS A 260 9.02 -4.71 26.21
CA LYS A 260 8.34 -5.92 25.72
C LYS A 260 8.21 -5.95 24.20
N GLN A 261 7.74 -4.85 23.59
CA GLN A 261 7.65 -4.73 22.13
C GLN A 261 9.02 -4.81 21.47
N GLN A 262 10.05 -4.18 22.06
CA GLN A 262 11.42 -4.30 21.57
C GLN A 262 11.92 -5.75 21.65
N GLN A 263 11.62 -6.48 22.73
CA GLN A 263 11.98 -7.89 22.85
C GLN A 263 11.32 -8.75 21.77
N ASP A 264 10.01 -8.62 21.59
CA ASP A 264 9.24 -9.42 20.64
C ASP A 264 9.70 -9.16 19.19
N ALA A 265 9.93 -7.89 18.83
CA ALA A 265 10.42 -7.51 17.49
C ALA A 265 11.86 -8.02 17.20
N LEU A 266 12.69 -8.20 18.23
CA LEU A 266 14.03 -8.79 18.10
C LEU A 266 13.94 -10.32 17.97
N LEU A 267 13.10 -10.97 18.77
CA LEU A 267 12.84 -12.41 18.68
C LEU A 267 12.26 -12.82 17.32
N GLU A 268 11.28 -12.07 16.81
CA GLU A 268 10.68 -12.28 15.49
C GLU A 268 11.73 -12.21 14.36
N ARG A 269 12.64 -11.23 14.44
CA ARG A 269 13.71 -11.04 13.45
C ARG A 269 14.78 -12.13 13.52
N VAL A 270 15.11 -12.62 14.71
CA VAL A 270 15.98 -13.79 14.88
C VAL A 270 15.32 -15.03 14.27
N ALA A 271 14.04 -15.28 14.56
CA ALA A 271 13.28 -16.39 14.00
C ALA A 271 13.19 -16.32 12.46
N LEU A 272 13.05 -15.12 11.89
CA LEU A 272 13.07 -14.89 10.44
C LEU A 272 14.41 -15.32 9.80
N TYR A 273 15.55 -14.93 10.38
CA TYR A 273 16.85 -15.33 9.83
C TYR A 273 17.12 -16.84 10.01
N ASP A 274 16.63 -17.43 11.10
CA ASP A 274 16.75 -18.88 11.36
C ASP A 274 15.96 -19.74 10.34
N GLN A 275 14.95 -19.19 9.65
CA GLN A 275 14.30 -19.89 8.52
C GLN A 275 15.27 -20.12 7.33
N VAL A 276 16.31 -19.29 7.19
CA VAL A 276 17.28 -19.32 6.08
C VAL A 276 18.57 -20.03 6.46
N CYS A 277 19.07 -19.68 7.64
CA CYS A 277 20.47 -19.68 7.96
C CYS A 277 20.69 -20.54 9.18
N LEU A 278 21.31 -21.71 9.03
CA LEU A 278 21.63 -22.56 10.18
C LEU A 278 22.53 -21.79 11.16
N ARG A 279 22.32 -22.06 12.44
CA ARG A 279 23.12 -21.48 13.52
C ARG A 279 24.43 -22.26 13.61
N PRO A 280 25.60 -21.62 13.49
CA PRO A 280 26.87 -22.31 13.70
C PRO A 280 26.89 -22.89 15.12
N SER A 281 27.23 -24.16 15.24
CA SER A 281 27.32 -24.82 16.55
C SER A 281 28.53 -24.30 17.32
N ALA A 282 28.35 -24.00 18.62
CA ALA A 282 29.38 -23.35 19.45
C ALA A 282 30.73 -24.09 19.48
N ASN A 283 30.72 -25.42 19.29
CA ASN A 283 31.90 -26.29 19.32
C ASN A 283 32.03 -27.16 18.04
N GLY A 284 31.44 -26.75 16.91
CA GLY A 284 31.50 -27.53 15.66
C GLY A 284 30.71 -28.86 15.69
N SER A 285 29.77 -29.03 16.62
CA SER A 285 28.87 -30.19 16.62
C SER A 285 27.84 -30.10 15.49
N ALA A 286 27.22 -31.23 15.11
CA ALA A 286 26.14 -31.25 14.12
C ALA A 286 24.81 -30.63 14.60
N THR A 287 24.74 -30.16 15.85
CA THR A 287 23.51 -29.59 16.45
C THR A 287 23.56 -28.06 16.41
N PRO A 288 22.56 -27.37 15.82
CA PRO A 288 22.49 -25.91 15.83
C PRO A 288 22.48 -25.35 17.26
N ALA A 289 22.99 -24.13 17.45
CA ALA A 289 22.85 -23.43 18.73
C ALA A 289 21.35 -23.19 19.06
N PRO A 290 20.94 -23.18 20.34
CA PRO A 290 19.54 -22.97 20.70
C PRO A 290 19.06 -21.55 20.35
N THR A 291 17.80 -21.43 19.94
CA THR A 291 17.15 -20.13 19.67
C THR A 291 16.98 -19.35 20.98
N PRO A 292 17.28 -18.03 21.02
CA PRO A 292 17.00 -17.18 22.17
C PRO A 292 15.53 -17.23 22.54
N THR A 293 15.26 -17.31 23.84
CA THR A 293 13.90 -17.31 24.39
C THR A 293 13.55 -15.97 25.00
N ARG A 294 12.24 -15.74 25.19
CA ARG A 294 11.67 -14.56 25.84
C ARG A 294 12.07 -14.51 27.32
N ASN A 295 12.35 -13.31 27.84
CA ASN A 295 12.56 -13.10 29.28
C ASN A 295 11.21 -12.78 29.94
N SER A 296 10.60 -13.77 30.61
CA SER A 296 9.29 -13.64 31.25
C SER A 296 9.25 -12.71 32.47
N ALA A 297 10.40 -12.28 33.01
CA ALA A 297 10.44 -11.42 34.20
C ALA A 297 9.63 -10.12 34.05
N ILE A 298 9.50 -9.60 32.82
CA ILE A 298 8.73 -8.38 32.52
C ILE A 298 7.22 -8.52 32.74
N ASP A 299 6.69 -9.74 32.57
CA ASP A 299 5.27 -10.04 32.75
C ASP A 299 4.92 -10.26 34.26
N GLU A 300 5.93 -10.57 35.08
CA GLU A 300 5.78 -10.97 36.49
C GLU A 300 6.23 -9.90 37.51
N CYS A 301 7.22 -9.06 37.19
CA CYS A 301 7.77 -8.11 38.16
C CYS A 301 6.80 -6.96 38.52
N ARG A 302 6.99 -6.39 39.73
CA ARG A 302 6.03 -5.60 40.53
C ARG A 302 5.11 -4.71 39.67
N LYS A 303 3.80 -4.83 39.85
CA LYS A 303 2.78 -4.14 39.03
C LYS A 303 2.34 -2.84 39.72
N PRO A 304 2.13 -1.74 38.98
CA PRO A 304 1.83 -0.43 39.55
C PRO A 304 0.55 -0.39 40.39
N THR A 305 0.60 0.39 41.47
CA THR A 305 -0.57 0.71 42.30
C THR A 305 -1.21 2.00 41.78
N ALA A 306 -2.52 2.00 41.53
CA ALA A 306 -3.20 3.14 40.93
C ALA A 306 -3.20 4.38 41.87
N ALA A 307 -2.81 5.54 41.33
CA ALA A 307 -2.83 6.84 42.01
C ALA A 307 -3.75 7.84 41.28
N ALA A 308 -4.35 8.76 42.04
CA ALA A 308 -5.36 9.70 41.55
C ALA A 308 -4.78 10.81 40.65
N PRO A 309 -5.56 11.36 39.70
CA PRO A 309 -5.06 12.31 38.70
C PRO A 309 -4.88 13.74 39.25
N ALA A 310 -3.85 14.42 38.78
CA ALA A 310 -3.66 15.87 38.94
C ALA A 310 -4.32 16.66 37.79
N THR A 311 -4.56 17.94 38.01
CA THR A 311 -5.30 18.86 37.12
C THR A 311 -4.57 19.10 35.77
N PRO A 312 -5.30 19.20 34.63
CA PRO A 312 -4.69 19.24 33.30
C PRO A 312 -4.40 20.66 32.79
N PRO A 313 -3.35 20.85 31.95
CA PRO A 313 -3.21 22.00 31.07
C PRO A 313 -3.97 21.79 29.74
N THR A 314 -4.51 22.87 29.18
CA THR A 314 -5.24 22.90 27.90
C THR A 314 -4.31 22.84 26.67
N VAL A 315 -4.68 22.02 25.67
CA VAL A 315 -4.07 22.04 24.32
C VAL A 315 -4.83 23.04 23.43
N PRO A 316 -4.17 23.89 22.62
CA PRO A 316 -4.86 24.86 21.76
C PRO A 316 -5.47 24.23 20.51
N ALA A 317 -6.60 24.78 20.04
CA ALA A 317 -7.10 24.53 18.69
C ALA A 317 -6.21 25.23 17.64
N SER A 318 -5.93 24.56 16.51
CA SER A 318 -5.18 25.16 15.40
C SER A 318 -6.08 26.04 14.53
N THR A 319 -5.95 27.36 14.68
CA THR A 319 -6.64 28.34 13.83
C THR A 319 -5.89 28.56 12.51
N GLY A 320 -6.39 27.98 11.42
CA GLY A 320 -5.97 28.32 10.06
C GLY A 320 -6.78 29.52 9.54
N GLY A 321 -6.12 30.64 9.24
CA GLY A 321 -6.77 31.85 8.72
C GLY A 321 -7.22 31.72 7.26
N PRO A 322 -8.15 32.57 6.79
CA PRO A 322 -8.64 32.54 5.42
C PRO A 322 -7.72 33.33 4.48
N ASP A 323 -7.22 32.70 3.42
CA ASP A 323 -6.88 33.35 2.14
C ASP A 323 -6.53 32.28 1.09
N GLY A 324 -7.20 32.32 -0.08
CA GLY A 324 -6.93 31.41 -1.20
C GLY A 324 -8.18 30.86 -1.89
N HIS A 325 -8.79 31.65 -2.77
CA HIS A 325 -9.85 31.16 -3.66
C HIS A 325 -9.30 30.20 -4.73
N GLY A 326 -9.91 29.03 -4.88
CA GLY A 326 -9.62 28.04 -5.93
C GLY A 326 -10.78 27.05 -6.07
N SER A 327 -11.07 26.63 -7.30
CA SER A 327 -12.21 25.76 -7.64
C SER A 327 -12.06 24.36 -7.06
N LYS A 328 -13.21 23.75 -6.73
CA LYS A 328 -13.27 22.56 -5.87
C LYS A 328 -14.11 21.45 -6.51
N HIS A 329 -13.89 20.23 -6.03
CA HIS A 329 -14.79 19.06 -5.97
C HIS A 329 -13.91 17.84 -5.63
N GLY A 330 -14.01 17.31 -4.42
CA GLY A 330 -13.15 16.20 -3.98
C GLY A 330 -13.38 15.74 -2.55
N GLY A 331 -14.62 15.83 -2.05
CA GLY A 331 -14.95 15.52 -0.67
C GLY A 331 -14.90 14.02 -0.34
N GLY A 332 -14.13 13.69 0.69
CA GLY A 332 -13.98 12.34 1.23
C GLY A 332 -13.33 12.32 2.60
N ALA A 333 -13.99 11.72 3.58
CA ALA A 333 -13.40 11.45 4.89
C ALA A 333 -12.36 10.32 4.79
N VAL A 334 -11.22 10.48 5.48
CA VAL A 334 -10.08 9.56 5.36
C VAL A 334 -9.26 9.43 6.65
N GLY A 335 -9.25 8.22 7.21
CA GLY A 335 -8.42 7.84 8.36
C GLY A 335 -9.15 8.01 9.69
N GLU A 336 -8.99 7.07 10.60
CA GLU A 336 -9.88 6.98 11.77
C GLU A 336 -9.24 7.40 13.09
N PRO A 337 -9.88 8.29 13.89
CA PRO A 337 -11.12 9.02 13.65
C PRO A 337 -10.87 10.50 13.26
N HIS A 338 -10.22 10.69 12.11
CA HIS A 338 -9.72 11.97 11.60
C HIS A 338 -10.37 12.31 10.25
N TYR A 339 -11.33 13.23 10.29
CA TYR A 339 -12.23 13.51 9.18
C TYR A 339 -11.74 14.72 8.37
N ILE A 340 -11.84 14.61 7.04
CA ILE A 340 -11.60 15.70 6.10
C ILE A 340 -12.95 16.00 5.43
N VAL A 341 -13.41 17.26 5.52
CA VAL A 341 -14.65 17.72 4.87
C VAL A 341 -14.34 18.27 3.46
N PRO A 342 -15.33 18.41 2.55
CA PRO A 342 -15.10 18.76 1.15
C PRO A 342 -14.35 20.07 0.90
N SER A 343 -14.49 21.07 1.78
CA SER A 343 -13.74 22.32 1.69
C SER A 343 -12.22 22.17 1.90
N GLY A 344 -11.80 21.07 2.54
CA GLY A 344 -10.43 20.83 3.00
C GLY A 344 -10.21 20.98 4.51
N ALA A 345 -11.21 21.42 5.29
CA ALA A 345 -11.08 21.47 6.75
C ALA A 345 -10.96 20.06 7.36
N VAL A 346 -10.32 19.97 8.53
CA VAL A 346 -10.01 18.71 9.21
C VAL A 346 -10.53 18.78 10.65
N PHE A 347 -11.14 17.70 11.13
CA PHE A 347 -11.47 17.55 12.55
C PHE A 347 -11.17 16.13 13.05
N SER A 348 -11.09 15.98 14.38
CA SER A 348 -10.78 14.70 15.04
C SER A 348 -11.81 14.45 16.13
N THR A 349 -12.19 13.18 16.35
CA THR A 349 -13.18 12.84 17.39
C THR A 349 -12.93 11.47 17.98
N GLN A 350 -12.83 11.33 19.30
CA GLN A 350 -12.68 10.02 19.93
C GLN A 350 -14.04 9.42 20.36
N ARG A 351 -15.16 9.80 19.73
CA ARG A 351 -16.52 9.41 20.16
C ARG A 351 -16.95 8.07 19.57
N ALA A 352 -17.11 7.07 20.42
CA ALA A 352 -17.58 5.76 19.95
C ALA A 352 -19.07 5.76 19.57
N GLY A 353 -19.38 4.95 18.57
CA GLY A 353 -20.69 4.48 18.17
C GLY A 353 -20.98 4.62 16.67
N GLU A 354 -22.26 4.56 16.32
CA GLU A 354 -22.73 4.52 14.94
C GLU A 354 -23.24 5.90 14.47
N PHE A 355 -22.71 6.40 13.36
CA PHE A 355 -22.93 7.77 12.85
C PHE A 355 -23.22 7.79 11.35
N TRP A 356 -23.99 8.78 10.90
CA TRP A 356 -24.13 9.13 9.49
C TRP A 356 -22.86 9.82 8.98
N LEU A 357 -22.05 9.10 8.20
CA LEU A 357 -20.96 9.74 7.45
C LEU A 357 -21.54 10.64 6.36
N LEU A 358 -22.48 10.09 5.59
CA LEU A 358 -23.18 10.76 4.50
C LEU A 358 -24.60 10.21 4.36
N ARG A 359 -25.56 11.12 4.26
CA ARG A 359 -26.93 10.86 3.84
C ARG A 359 -27.27 11.81 2.69
N SER A 360 -27.56 11.24 1.53
CA SER A 360 -27.90 11.95 0.29
C SER A 360 -29.38 11.82 -0.05
N THR A 361 -29.90 12.84 -0.73
CA THR A 361 -31.20 12.82 -1.42
C THR A 361 -31.21 11.89 -2.64
N ARG A 362 -30.04 11.64 -3.24
CA ARG A 362 -29.83 10.75 -4.40
C ARG A 362 -29.81 9.25 -4.07
N GLY A 363 -30.05 8.88 -2.80
CA GLY A 363 -30.01 7.50 -2.34
C GLY A 363 -28.64 6.99 -1.86
N VAL A 364 -27.57 7.79 -1.98
CA VAL A 364 -26.28 7.50 -1.33
C VAL A 364 -26.43 7.60 0.18
N GLN A 365 -26.18 6.51 0.90
CA GLN A 365 -26.27 6.47 2.35
C GLN A 365 -25.08 5.67 2.91
N ILE A 366 -24.25 6.31 3.74
CA ILE A 366 -23.05 5.74 4.33
C ILE A 366 -23.05 6.02 5.83
N GLN A 367 -22.93 4.95 6.61
CA GLN A 367 -22.79 4.97 8.06
C GLN A 367 -21.45 4.38 8.47
N VAL A 368 -20.88 4.92 9.54
CA VAL A 368 -19.62 4.46 10.12
C VAL A 368 -19.83 4.08 11.58
N ARG A 369 -19.18 3.00 12.03
CA ARG A 369 -19.17 2.53 13.41
C ARG A 369 -17.78 2.73 14.01
N GLN A 370 -17.62 3.73 14.86
CA GLN A 370 -16.44 3.92 15.70
C GLN A 370 -16.57 3.04 16.95
N GLU A 371 -15.59 2.18 17.23
CA GLU A 371 -15.57 1.37 18.47
C GLU A 371 -14.32 1.63 19.30
N PRO A 372 -14.37 1.40 20.63
CA PRO A 372 -13.21 1.52 21.50
C PRO A 372 -12.08 0.57 21.06
N ARG A 373 -10.94 1.15 20.69
CA ARG A 373 -9.84 0.44 20.03
C ARG A 373 -9.28 -0.66 20.93
N HIS A 374 -9.40 -1.93 20.53
CA HIS A 374 -8.99 -3.09 21.33
C HIS A 374 -9.50 -3.07 22.80
N GLY A 375 -10.67 -2.48 23.05
CA GLY A 375 -11.24 -2.34 24.39
C GLY A 375 -10.64 -1.21 25.25
N SER A 376 -9.90 -0.27 24.63
CA SER A 376 -9.45 0.98 25.24
C SER A 376 -10.61 1.77 25.87
N ASP A 377 -10.33 2.57 26.90
CA ASP A 377 -11.27 3.57 27.46
C ASP A 377 -11.06 4.99 26.88
N SER A 378 -10.07 5.16 26.00
CA SER A 378 -9.49 6.47 25.66
C SER A 378 -9.49 6.84 24.18
N VAL A 379 -9.47 5.85 23.28
CA VAL A 379 -9.42 6.03 21.82
C VAL A 379 -10.32 5.06 21.08
N ALA A 380 -10.92 5.53 19.98
CA ALA A 380 -11.78 4.78 19.08
C ALA A 380 -11.18 4.71 17.67
N ALA A 381 -11.67 3.79 16.85
CA ALA A 381 -11.43 3.74 15.41
C ALA A 381 -12.67 3.16 14.70
N VAL A 382 -12.89 3.43 13.40
CA VAL A 382 -13.95 2.71 12.67
C VAL A 382 -13.60 1.25 12.47
N THR A 383 -14.52 0.39 12.90
CA THR A 383 -14.48 -1.07 12.79
C THR A 383 -15.45 -1.62 11.77
N ALA A 384 -16.48 -0.84 11.39
CA ALA A 384 -17.44 -1.21 10.37
C ALA A 384 -18.01 -0.02 9.59
N VAL A 385 -18.32 -0.26 8.31
CA VAL A 385 -19.01 0.69 7.42
C VAL A 385 -20.28 0.01 6.90
N ALA A 386 -21.42 0.70 6.95
CA ALA A 386 -22.66 0.20 6.38
C ALA A 386 -23.23 1.19 5.36
N ILE A 387 -23.64 0.68 4.21
CA ILE A 387 -23.91 1.44 3.00
C ILE A 387 -25.26 0.98 2.44
N ARG A 388 -26.06 1.91 1.92
CA ARG A 388 -27.15 1.59 0.99
C ARG A 388 -26.83 2.18 -0.39
N ALA A 389 -27.01 1.35 -1.41
CA ALA A 389 -26.86 1.69 -2.81
C ALA A 389 -28.06 1.10 -3.56
N GLY A 390 -28.95 1.98 -4.04
CA GLY A 390 -30.27 1.58 -4.53
C GLY A 390 -31.03 0.76 -3.47
N ALA A 391 -31.55 -0.39 -3.88
CA ALA A 391 -32.25 -1.32 -2.99
C ALA A 391 -31.32 -2.18 -2.10
N ARG A 392 -30.00 -2.21 -2.37
CA ARG A 392 -29.04 -3.11 -1.71
C ARG A 392 -28.38 -2.47 -0.50
N ARG A 393 -28.08 -3.30 0.50
CA ARG A 393 -27.32 -2.93 1.70
C ARG A 393 -25.97 -3.66 1.69
N VAL A 394 -24.88 -2.91 1.79
CA VAL A 394 -23.52 -3.46 1.90
C VAL A 394 -22.98 -3.14 3.29
N GLY A 395 -22.57 -4.17 4.03
CA GLY A 395 -21.88 -4.02 5.31
C GLY A 395 -20.44 -4.52 5.21
N ILE A 396 -19.50 -3.72 5.66
CA ILE A 396 -18.06 -4.02 5.68
C ILE A 396 -17.64 -4.05 7.15
N TYR A 397 -17.04 -5.16 7.58
CA TYR A 397 -16.70 -5.45 8.97
C TYR A 397 -15.33 -6.11 9.06
N ALA A 398 -14.75 -6.15 10.27
CA ALA A 398 -13.48 -6.85 10.54
C ALA A 398 -13.44 -8.34 10.11
N ASP A 399 -14.61 -9.00 10.01
CA ASP A 399 -14.75 -10.40 9.60
C ASP A 399 -15.18 -10.59 8.12
N GLY A 400 -15.33 -9.50 7.35
CA GLY A 400 -15.59 -9.54 5.91
C GLY A 400 -16.71 -8.63 5.42
N VAL A 401 -17.15 -8.86 4.19
CA VAL A 401 -18.19 -8.08 3.50
C VAL A 401 -19.51 -8.86 3.49
N ARG A 402 -20.64 -8.16 3.67
CA ARG A 402 -22.00 -8.70 3.59
C ARG A 402 -22.82 -7.89 2.59
N VAL A 403 -23.65 -8.56 1.80
CA VAL A 403 -24.66 -7.92 0.93
C VAL A 403 -26.03 -8.43 1.34
N ASP A 404 -26.93 -7.53 1.72
CA ASP A 404 -28.23 -7.80 2.35
C ASP A 404 -28.12 -8.82 3.51
N GLY A 405 -27.10 -8.62 4.36
CA GLY A 405 -26.79 -9.48 5.51
C GLY A 405 -26.16 -10.84 5.18
N ARG A 406 -26.00 -11.19 3.90
CA ARG A 406 -25.37 -12.46 3.46
C ARG A 406 -23.87 -12.27 3.26
N PRO A 407 -22.99 -13.12 3.84
CA PRO A 407 -21.55 -13.05 3.62
C PRO A 407 -21.18 -13.19 2.14
N LEU A 408 -20.38 -12.25 1.65
CA LEU A 408 -19.84 -12.27 0.30
C LEU A 408 -18.66 -13.24 0.22
N GLN A 409 -18.60 -14.05 -0.85
CA GLN A 409 -17.50 -15.00 -1.07
C GLN A 409 -16.53 -14.42 -2.10
N TRP A 410 -15.24 -14.38 -1.79
CA TRP A 410 -14.16 -14.01 -2.71
C TRP A 410 -12.95 -14.92 -2.47
N GLN A 411 -12.03 -15.02 -3.42
CA GLN A 411 -10.84 -15.90 -3.34
C GLN A 411 -9.53 -15.09 -3.39
N GLY A 412 -9.53 -13.89 -2.81
CA GLY A 412 -8.41 -12.93 -2.82
C GLY A 412 -8.25 -12.16 -4.13
N ALA A 413 -8.43 -12.82 -5.28
CA ALA A 413 -8.57 -12.14 -6.57
C ALA A 413 -9.70 -11.10 -6.56
N PHE A 414 -9.61 -10.10 -7.45
CA PHE A 414 -10.67 -9.12 -7.64
C PHE A 414 -11.99 -9.81 -8.05
N VAL A 415 -13.05 -9.53 -7.31
CA VAL A 415 -14.41 -9.94 -7.65
C VAL A 415 -15.30 -8.71 -7.70
N GLN A 416 -16.08 -8.60 -8.78
CA GLN A 416 -17.10 -7.59 -8.95
C GLN A 416 -18.49 -8.18 -8.73
N HIS A 417 -19.35 -7.42 -8.05
CA HIS A 417 -20.75 -7.74 -7.83
C HIS A 417 -21.62 -6.55 -8.25
N ASP A 418 -22.54 -6.82 -9.18
CA ASP A 418 -23.62 -5.90 -9.51
C ASP A 418 -24.57 -5.76 -8.31
N LEU A 419 -24.94 -4.52 -7.97
CA LEU A 419 -25.90 -4.18 -6.93
C LEU A 419 -27.23 -3.66 -7.53
N GLY A 420 -27.37 -3.65 -8.85
CA GLY A 420 -28.54 -3.12 -9.57
C GLY A 420 -28.42 -1.62 -9.82
N ASP A 421 -29.23 -1.13 -10.77
CA ASP A 421 -29.36 0.29 -11.13
C ASP A 421 -28.04 1.01 -11.50
N GLY A 422 -27.00 0.25 -11.87
CA GLY A 422 -25.65 0.79 -12.17
C GLY A 422 -24.74 0.94 -10.95
N HIS A 423 -25.16 0.46 -9.79
CA HIS A 423 -24.32 0.37 -8.58
C HIS A 423 -23.44 -0.89 -8.61
N VAL A 424 -22.17 -0.74 -8.25
CA VAL A 424 -21.18 -1.83 -8.36
C VAL A 424 -20.35 -1.93 -7.08
N LEU A 425 -20.06 -3.16 -6.64
CA LEU A 425 -19.18 -3.49 -5.52
C LEU A 425 -17.99 -4.34 -6.01
N GLY A 426 -16.77 -3.83 -5.85
CA GLY A 426 -15.52 -4.56 -6.07
C GLY A 426 -14.82 -4.91 -4.75
N VAL A 427 -14.29 -6.12 -4.64
CA VAL A 427 -13.54 -6.60 -3.45
C VAL A 427 -12.27 -7.33 -3.89
N TRP A 428 -11.14 -7.05 -3.24
CA TRP A 428 -9.87 -7.76 -3.46
C TRP A 428 -8.96 -7.75 -2.22
N GLY A 429 -7.95 -8.64 -2.19
CA GLY A 429 -6.96 -8.74 -1.11
C GLY A 429 -6.49 -10.18 -0.87
N ALA A 430 -6.30 -10.56 0.39
CA ALA A 430 -6.10 -11.95 0.76
C ALA A 430 -7.41 -12.76 0.64
N SER A 431 -7.32 -14.08 0.48
CA SER A 431 -8.49 -14.97 0.53
C SER A 431 -9.11 -15.09 1.93
N THR A 432 -8.38 -14.67 2.97
CA THR A 432 -8.81 -14.71 4.38
C THR A 432 -9.34 -13.37 4.90
N ARG A 433 -9.07 -12.26 4.19
CA ARG A 433 -9.54 -10.91 4.55
C ARG A 433 -9.53 -9.99 3.32
N PRO A 434 -10.60 -9.22 3.06
CA PRO A 434 -10.54 -8.19 2.03
C PRO A 434 -9.52 -7.12 2.47
N GLU A 435 -8.69 -6.64 1.55
CA GLU A 435 -7.75 -5.53 1.83
C GLU A 435 -8.32 -4.20 1.35
N VAL A 436 -9.05 -4.23 0.23
CA VAL A 436 -9.76 -3.08 -0.31
C VAL A 436 -11.15 -3.50 -0.77
N ILE A 437 -12.12 -2.67 -0.43
CA ILE A 437 -13.49 -2.72 -0.91
C ILE A 437 -13.73 -1.41 -1.66
N ALA A 438 -14.24 -1.47 -2.88
CA ALA A 438 -14.63 -0.30 -3.65
C ALA A 438 -16.11 -0.40 -4.00
N LEU A 439 -16.85 0.69 -3.78
CA LEU A 439 -18.20 0.85 -4.25
C LEU A 439 -18.23 1.98 -5.28
N MET A 440 -18.96 1.79 -6.37
CA MET A 440 -19.25 2.83 -7.35
C MET A 440 -20.77 2.97 -7.47
N TRP A 441 -21.26 4.22 -7.40
CA TRP A 441 -22.65 4.55 -7.67
C TRP A 441 -22.83 4.90 -9.16
N ALA A 442 -24.07 4.88 -9.63
CA ALA A 442 -24.41 5.08 -11.05
C ALA A 442 -24.12 6.50 -11.57
N ASP A 443 -23.86 7.45 -10.66
CA ASP A 443 -23.42 8.82 -10.93
C ASP A 443 -21.90 8.94 -11.09
N GLY A 444 -21.15 7.84 -11.02
CA GLY A 444 -19.69 7.80 -11.03
C GLY A 444 -19.04 8.17 -9.69
N SER A 445 -19.82 8.56 -8.67
CA SER A 445 -19.29 8.74 -7.32
C SER A 445 -18.82 7.39 -6.77
N SER A 446 -17.78 7.38 -5.93
CA SER A 446 -17.20 6.15 -5.40
C SER A 446 -16.83 6.24 -3.93
N LEU A 447 -16.82 5.09 -3.26
CA LEU A 447 -16.28 4.92 -1.91
C LEU A 447 -15.25 3.81 -1.95
N ARG A 448 -14.02 4.12 -1.55
CA ARG A 448 -12.99 3.10 -1.29
C ARG A 448 -12.83 2.93 0.21
N VAL A 449 -12.85 1.69 0.69
CA VAL A 449 -12.56 1.31 2.07
C VAL A 449 -11.30 0.45 2.07
N VAL A 450 -10.32 0.80 2.90
CA VAL A 450 -9.07 0.03 3.09
C VAL A 450 -9.12 -0.64 4.45
N HIS A 451 -8.86 -1.94 4.49
CA HIS A 451 -9.06 -2.74 5.68
C HIS A 451 -7.72 -3.10 6.33
N HIS A 452 -7.42 -2.51 7.49
CA HIS A 452 -6.13 -2.67 8.17
C HIS A 452 -6.05 -3.84 9.15
N GLY A 453 -7.16 -4.54 9.36
CA GLY A 453 -7.25 -5.74 10.20
C GLY A 453 -8.10 -5.53 11.43
N SER A 454 -7.82 -4.45 12.19
CA SER A 454 -8.64 -4.02 13.34
C SER A 454 -9.29 -2.64 13.18
N TRP A 455 -9.00 -1.91 12.09
CA TRP A 455 -9.72 -0.69 11.70
C TRP A 455 -9.88 -0.58 10.18
N LEU A 456 -10.72 0.35 9.75
CA LEU A 456 -11.03 0.65 8.34
C LEU A 456 -10.71 2.12 8.05
N ASP A 457 -10.01 2.39 6.94
CA ASP A 457 -9.93 3.74 6.38
C ASP A 457 -10.93 3.89 5.23
N LEU A 458 -11.48 5.09 5.06
CA LEU A 458 -12.40 5.42 3.98
C LEU A 458 -11.75 6.42 3.00
N ASP A 459 -12.26 6.52 1.78
CA ASP A 459 -11.95 7.55 0.76
C ASP A 459 -13.19 7.65 -0.14
N TYR A 460 -14.16 8.48 0.28
CA TYR A 460 -15.33 8.82 -0.54
C TYR A 460 -14.95 9.87 -1.60
N ARG A 461 -15.55 9.79 -2.79
CA ARG A 461 -15.23 10.66 -3.92
C ARG A 461 -16.49 10.95 -4.71
N LEU A 462 -16.88 12.23 -4.70
CA LEU A 462 -17.95 12.75 -5.54
C LEU A 462 -17.45 12.91 -6.99
N MET A 463 -18.30 12.55 -7.95
CA MET A 463 -18.05 12.85 -9.37
C MET A 463 -18.41 14.31 -9.69
N ARG A 464 -17.63 14.95 -10.57
CA ARG A 464 -17.85 16.36 -10.97
C ARG A 464 -19.21 16.51 -11.66
N GLY A 465 -20.00 17.49 -11.24
CA GLY A 465 -21.31 17.80 -11.84
C GLY A 465 -22.49 17.02 -11.26
N VAL A 466 -22.26 16.15 -10.26
CA VAL A 466 -23.33 15.52 -9.48
C VAL A 466 -24.02 16.58 -8.60
N ASP A 467 -25.35 16.56 -8.57
CA ASP A 467 -26.12 17.41 -7.65
C ASP A 467 -25.98 16.93 -6.21
N THR A 468 -25.29 17.71 -5.36
CA THR A 468 -25.12 17.42 -3.94
C THR A 468 -26.15 18.11 -3.05
N ALA A 469 -27.20 18.69 -3.62
CA ALA A 469 -28.25 19.38 -2.86
C ALA A 469 -28.94 18.44 -1.84
N GLY A 470 -28.68 18.69 -0.57
CA GLY A 470 -29.22 17.95 0.57
C GLY A 470 -28.29 16.89 1.17
N ASP A 471 -27.16 16.61 0.52
CA ASP A 471 -26.12 15.70 1.04
C ASP A 471 -25.52 16.26 2.34
N ALA A 472 -25.56 15.48 3.41
CA ALA A 472 -24.96 15.84 4.69
C ALA A 472 -24.59 14.67 5.60
N GLY A 473 -23.66 14.90 6.53
CA GLY A 473 -23.30 13.97 7.59
C GLY A 473 -22.09 14.46 8.37
N LEU A 474 -21.27 13.53 8.88
CA LEU A 474 -19.94 13.86 9.42
C LEU A 474 -18.99 14.51 8.38
N ILE A 475 -19.30 14.45 7.08
CA ILE A 475 -18.60 15.23 6.05
C ILE A 475 -19.02 16.71 5.97
N GLY A 476 -19.91 17.20 6.85
CA GLY A 476 -20.52 18.52 6.71
C GLY A 476 -21.66 18.50 5.68
N ARG A 477 -21.82 19.58 4.91
CA ARG A 477 -22.52 19.53 3.61
C ARG A 477 -21.55 19.06 2.53
N ALA A 478 -22.05 18.33 1.53
CA ALA A 478 -21.26 17.97 0.36
C ALA A 478 -21.16 19.13 -0.66
N ASP A 479 -20.88 20.34 -0.19
CA ASP A 479 -20.65 21.51 -1.01
C ASP A 479 -19.27 22.13 -0.72
N ASP A 480 -18.96 23.17 -1.48
CA ASP A 480 -17.63 23.77 -1.53
C ASP A 480 -17.51 25.03 -0.64
N ASP A 481 -18.48 25.29 0.24
CA ASP A 481 -18.50 26.45 1.14
C ASP A 481 -17.94 26.07 2.53
N PRO A 482 -16.80 26.66 2.97
CA PRO A 482 -16.25 26.40 4.31
C PRO A 482 -17.22 26.77 5.46
N ARG A 483 -18.24 27.59 5.18
CA ARG A 483 -19.32 27.91 6.14
C ARG A 483 -20.24 26.73 6.40
N HIS A 484 -20.22 25.68 5.58
CA HIS A 484 -21.06 24.50 5.69
C HIS A 484 -20.31 23.21 6.11
N ASP A 485 -19.02 23.33 6.43
CA ASP A 485 -18.16 22.25 6.94
C ASP A 485 -18.73 21.60 8.21
N PHE A 486 -19.27 22.41 9.11
CA PHE A 486 -19.77 21.97 10.42
C PHE A 486 -21.26 22.29 10.55
N VAL A 487 -22.08 21.65 9.71
CA VAL A 487 -23.55 21.70 9.81
C VAL A 487 -24.04 20.51 10.64
N PRO A 488 -24.44 20.70 11.91
CA PRO A 488 -25.03 19.64 12.71
C PRO A 488 -26.37 19.22 12.11
N ARG A 489 -26.92 18.09 12.57
CA ARG A 489 -28.20 17.55 12.11
C ARG A 489 -29.40 18.50 12.27
N SER A 490 -29.29 19.54 13.11
CA SER A 490 -30.27 20.63 13.23
C SER A 490 -30.30 21.60 12.03
N GLY A 491 -29.29 21.57 11.17
CA GLY A 491 -29.17 22.41 9.98
C GLY A 491 -28.51 23.78 10.18
N VAL A 492 -28.24 24.20 11.43
CA VAL A 492 -27.62 25.51 11.73
C VAL A 492 -26.09 25.36 11.78
N ALA A 493 -25.40 25.92 10.80
CA ALA A 493 -23.94 25.85 10.69
C ALA A 493 -23.21 26.42 11.92
N LEU A 494 -22.15 25.74 12.35
CA LEU A 494 -21.21 26.22 13.36
C LEU A 494 -20.05 26.96 12.67
N SER A 495 -19.92 28.26 12.93
CA SER A 495 -18.77 29.03 12.47
C SER A 495 -17.58 28.81 13.41
N GLN A 496 -16.48 28.24 12.89
CA GLN A 496 -15.23 28.01 13.63
C GLN A 496 -15.44 27.34 15.01
N PRO A 497 -16.06 26.14 15.06
CA PRO A 497 -16.34 25.45 16.32
C PRO A 497 -15.05 25.11 17.08
N ASP A 498 -15.09 25.27 18.40
CA ASP A 498 -14.09 24.71 19.31
C ASP A 498 -14.29 23.19 19.49
N THR A 499 -13.49 22.57 20.36
CA THR A 499 -13.58 21.13 20.66
C THR A 499 -14.99 20.70 21.12
N ALA A 500 -15.71 21.54 21.86
CA ALA A 500 -17.07 21.25 22.32
C ALA A 500 -18.09 21.40 21.19
N GLY A 501 -17.90 22.38 20.29
CA GLY A 501 -18.68 22.54 19.06
C GLY A 501 -18.50 21.36 18.10
N ILE A 502 -17.25 20.88 17.90
CA ILE A 502 -16.95 19.69 17.11
C ILE A 502 -17.61 18.44 17.72
N ASP A 503 -17.54 18.26 19.04
CA ASP A 503 -18.22 17.15 19.72
C ASP A 503 -19.74 17.21 19.52
N GLY A 504 -20.35 18.39 19.71
CA GLY A 504 -21.77 18.60 19.46
C GLY A 504 -22.18 18.29 18.01
N PHE A 505 -21.36 18.71 17.04
CA PHE A 505 -21.53 18.36 15.62
C PHE A 505 -21.51 16.85 15.40
N VAL A 506 -20.48 16.14 15.88
CA VAL A 506 -20.34 14.67 15.72
C VAL A 506 -21.50 13.94 16.38
N GLN A 507 -21.84 14.27 17.62
CA GLN A 507 -22.93 13.64 18.37
C GLN A 507 -24.30 13.87 17.71
N SER A 508 -24.50 14.99 17.01
CA SER A 508 -25.75 15.27 16.27
C SER A 508 -25.98 14.30 15.11
N TRP A 509 -24.92 13.73 14.54
CA TRP A 509 -24.97 12.79 13.41
C TRP A 509 -25.06 11.33 13.82
N ARG A 510 -25.15 11.03 15.13
CA ARG A 510 -25.39 9.68 15.65
C ARG A 510 -26.72 9.13 15.11
N ILE A 511 -26.74 7.85 14.74
CA ILE A 511 -27.92 7.22 14.11
C ILE A 511 -28.99 6.84 15.13
N GLY A 512 -30.26 6.85 14.69
CA GLY A 512 -31.35 6.14 15.36
C GLY A 512 -31.29 4.61 15.15
N ALA A 513 -31.97 3.85 16.00
CA ALA A 513 -32.01 2.38 15.87
C ALA A 513 -32.78 1.91 14.62
N ASP A 514 -33.80 2.68 14.24
CA ASP A 514 -34.59 2.57 13.01
C ASP A 514 -33.84 3.04 11.75
N GLU A 515 -32.81 3.87 11.92
CA GLU A 515 -31.97 4.36 10.82
C GLU A 515 -30.85 3.39 10.42
N SER A 516 -30.59 2.36 11.23
CA SER A 516 -29.38 1.54 11.07
C SER A 516 -29.34 0.72 9.79
N LEU A 517 -28.18 0.80 9.11
CA LEU A 517 -27.81 -0.04 7.99
C LEU A 517 -26.94 -1.23 8.41
N PHE A 518 -26.55 -1.32 9.68
CA PHE A 518 -25.66 -2.38 10.15
C PHE A 518 -26.40 -3.72 10.33
N ASP A 519 -25.68 -4.79 10.02
CA ASP A 519 -25.95 -6.13 10.51
C ASP A 519 -25.40 -6.23 11.95
N TYR A 520 -26.14 -6.94 12.81
CA TYR A 520 -25.78 -7.13 14.20
C TYR A 520 -25.61 -8.62 14.51
N ALA A 521 -24.58 -8.95 15.29
CA ALA A 521 -24.41 -10.29 15.83
C ALA A 521 -25.58 -10.65 16.78
N PRO A 522 -25.88 -11.94 17.03
CA PRO A 522 -26.94 -12.35 17.95
C PRO A 522 -26.82 -11.65 19.32
N GLY A 523 -27.92 -11.05 19.79
CA GLY A 523 -27.95 -10.29 21.04
C GLY A 523 -27.38 -8.87 20.99
N ARG A 524 -26.88 -8.40 19.84
CA ARG A 524 -26.43 -7.01 19.61
C ARG A 524 -27.47 -6.23 18.79
N ASN A 525 -27.42 -4.91 18.90
CA ASN A 525 -28.29 -3.95 18.20
C ASN A 525 -27.64 -2.55 18.22
N ALA A 526 -28.24 -1.54 17.59
CA ALA A 526 -27.73 -0.16 17.59
C ALA A 526 -27.44 0.41 18.99
N ALA A 527 -28.31 0.12 19.98
CA ALA A 527 -28.11 0.56 21.36
C ALA A 527 -26.83 -0.03 21.99
N SER A 528 -26.40 -1.21 21.56
CA SER A 528 -25.16 -1.88 21.99
C SER A 528 -23.89 -1.13 21.56
N TYR A 529 -24.01 -0.19 20.62
CA TYR A 529 -22.94 0.67 20.10
C TYR A 529 -23.21 2.15 20.39
N ALA A 530 -24.17 2.51 21.25
CA ALA A 530 -24.52 3.91 21.49
C ALA A 530 -23.45 4.69 22.29
N LEU A 531 -22.67 4.01 23.15
CA LEU A 531 -21.42 4.44 23.83
C LEU A 531 -21.24 5.96 24.05
N ARG A 532 -22.25 6.61 24.63
CA ARG A 532 -22.28 8.08 24.80
C ARG A 532 -21.30 8.62 25.84
N ASP A 533 -20.86 7.76 26.75
CA ASP A 533 -19.85 7.99 27.79
C ASP A 533 -18.41 7.95 27.26
N PHE A 534 -18.19 7.56 26.00
CA PHE A 534 -16.86 7.34 25.45
C PHE A 534 -16.26 8.62 24.81
N PRO A 535 -14.95 8.93 24.98
CA PRO A 535 -13.98 8.20 25.80
C PRO A 535 -14.22 8.45 27.29
N ARG A 536 -14.13 7.39 28.10
CA ARG A 536 -14.31 7.45 29.55
C ARG A 536 -13.12 8.11 30.24
N THR A 537 -11.93 7.86 29.69
CA THR A 537 -10.65 8.41 30.15
C THR A 537 -9.91 8.94 28.93
N PRO A 538 -10.08 10.22 28.56
CA PRO A 538 -9.42 10.79 27.38
C PRO A 538 -7.90 10.57 27.40
N ALA A 539 -7.32 10.18 26.26
CA ALA A 539 -5.88 9.96 26.19
C ALA A 539 -5.10 11.28 26.29
N ALA A 540 -4.07 11.30 27.14
CA ALA A 540 -3.19 12.44 27.35
C ALA A 540 -1.72 12.03 27.15
N PRO A 541 -1.26 11.81 25.90
CA PRO A 541 0.14 11.50 25.62
C PRO A 541 1.06 12.64 26.07
N THR A 542 2.28 12.31 26.50
CA THR A 542 3.25 13.31 26.95
C THR A 542 3.75 14.17 25.79
N ALA A 543 4.17 15.41 26.06
CA ALA A 543 4.74 16.30 25.06
C ALA A 543 5.95 15.68 24.33
N ALA A 544 6.75 14.86 25.02
CA ALA A 544 7.88 14.13 24.42
C ALA A 544 7.42 13.04 23.45
N ALA A 545 6.39 12.25 23.83
CA ALA A 545 5.81 11.23 22.95
C ALA A 545 5.17 11.86 21.71
N LEU A 546 4.42 12.96 21.87
CA LEU A 546 3.85 13.72 20.76
C LEU A 546 4.93 14.29 19.83
N ALA A 547 6.02 14.85 20.37
CA ALA A 547 7.13 15.37 19.56
C ALA A 547 7.79 14.26 18.72
N GLN A 548 8.14 13.14 19.33
CA GLN A 548 8.73 11.98 18.65
C GLN A 548 7.79 11.40 17.59
N ALA A 549 6.50 11.27 17.91
CA ALA A 549 5.49 10.80 16.98
C ALA A 549 5.31 11.77 15.80
N ARG A 550 5.31 13.09 16.04
CA ARG A 550 5.25 14.12 14.99
C ARG A 550 6.43 14.05 14.04
N GLU A 551 7.65 13.81 14.54
CA GLU A 551 8.83 13.60 13.69
C GLU A 551 8.67 12.37 12.79
N ALA A 552 8.17 11.25 13.33
CA ALA A 552 7.90 10.04 12.56
C ALA A 552 6.81 10.26 11.49
N CYS A 553 5.76 11.01 11.80
CA CYS A 553 4.70 11.40 10.86
C CYS A 553 5.21 12.33 9.75
N ALA A 554 6.03 13.33 10.08
CA ALA A 554 6.66 14.21 9.11
C ALA A 554 7.63 13.44 8.20
N ALA A 555 8.43 12.53 8.76
CA ALA A 555 9.31 11.64 7.99
C ALA A 555 8.52 10.66 7.09
N ALA A 556 7.30 10.29 7.46
CA ALA A 556 6.38 9.51 6.62
C ALA A 556 5.67 10.34 5.53
N GLY A 557 5.92 11.65 5.43
CA GLY A 557 5.32 12.52 4.42
C GLY A 557 3.86 12.88 4.68
N VAL A 558 3.42 12.84 5.94
CA VAL A 558 2.07 13.28 6.33
C VAL A 558 1.94 14.80 6.17
N ALA A 559 0.83 15.25 5.59
CA ALA A 559 0.52 16.66 5.35
C ALA A 559 0.45 17.46 6.67
N ALA A 560 0.84 18.73 6.65
CA ALA A 560 0.96 19.56 7.85
C ALA A 560 -0.32 19.61 8.70
N LEU A 561 -1.50 19.70 8.06
CA LEU A 561 -2.82 19.69 8.71
C LEU A 561 -3.17 18.37 9.41
N LEU A 562 -2.45 17.28 9.13
CA LEU A 562 -2.66 15.94 9.67
C LEU A 562 -1.53 15.51 10.62
N LEU A 563 -0.52 16.35 10.85
CA LEU A 563 0.63 15.98 11.70
C LEU A 563 0.25 15.83 13.18
N ASP A 564 -0.66 16.66 13.70
CA ASP A 564 -1.11 16.58 15.09
C ASP A 564 -1.98 15.33 15.35
N ALA A 565 -2.89 15.02 14.42
CA ALA A 565 -3.67 13.79 14.39
C ALA A 565 -2.76 12.55 14.37
N CYS A 566 -1.84 12.50 13.41
CA CYS A 566 -0.89 11.40 13.26
C CYS A 566 0.02 11.24 14.50
N ALA A 567 0.48 12.36 15.08
CA ALA A 567 1.30 12.36 16.27
C ALA A 567 0.52 11.82 17.48
N PHE A 568 -0.74 12.19 17.64
CA PHE A 568 -1.62 11.67 18.69
C PHE A 568 -1.82 10.16 18.53
N ASP A 569 -2.24 9.69 17.36
CA ASP A 569 -2.48 8.26 17.12
C ASP A 569 -1.23 7.42 17.35
N LEU A 570 -0.08 7.83 16.82
CA LEU A 570 1.17 7.10 17.01
C LEU A 570 1.68 7.17 18.46
N ALA A 571 1.49 8.30 19.17
CA ALA A 571 1.89 8.43 20.58
C ALA A 571 0.99 7.64 21.54
N VAL A 572 -0.30 7.47 21.22
CA VAL A 572 -1.28 6.77 22.07
C VAL A 572 -1.37 5.28 21.75
N THR A 573 -1.19 4.88 20.49
CA THR A 573 -1.29 3.46 20.07
C THR A 573 0.05 2.76 19.90
N GLY A 574 1.13 3.49 19.61
CA GLY A 574 2.42 2.93 19.18
C GLY A 574 2.40 2.30 17.78
N GLU A 575 1.24 2.23 17.11
CA GLU A 575 1.07 1.44 15.89
C GLU A 575 1.36 2.24 14.62
N ARG A 576 2.47 1.87 13.97
CA ARG A 576 2.91 2.48 12.70
C ARG A 576 1.93 2.28 11.54
N GLY A 577 0.92 1.43 11.67
CA GLY A 577 -0.13 1.25 10.67
C GLY A 577 -0.90 2.55 10.37
N PHE A 578 -1.15 3.37 11.39
CA PHE A 578 -1.83 4.67 11.26
C PHE A 578 -1.05 5.68 10.38
N LEU A 579 0.25 5.48 10.13
CA LEU A 579 1.00 6.28 9.16
C LEU A 579 0.42 6.13 7.74
N SER A 580 -0.02 4.93 7.36
CA SER A 580 -0.64 4.66 6.05
C SER A 580 -2.00 5.34 5.91
N SER A 581 -2.77 5.38 7.00
CA SER A 581 -4.05 6.09 7.10
C SER A 581 -3.87 7.60 6.93
N HIS A 582 -2.93 8.19 7.67
CA HIS A 582 -2.61 9.61 7.54
C HIS A 582 -1.98 9.96 6.18
N GLN A 583 -1.22 9.06 5.56
CA GLN A 583 -0.78 9.22 4.17
C GLN A 583 -1.95 9.17 3.17
N LEU A 584 -3.00 8.36 3.42
CA LEU A 584 -4.20 8.36 2.60
C LEU A 584 -4.93 9.71 2.74
N GLY A 585 -5.08 10.22 3.96
CA GLY A 585 -5.66 11.55 4.21
C GLY A 585 -4.84 12.68 3.59
N SER A 586 -3.51 12.56 3.63
CA SER A 586 -2.59 13.51 2.98
C SER A 586 -2.74 13.52 1.46
N ARG A 587 -3.01 12.36 0.85
CA ARG A 587 -3.37 12.25 -0.58
C ARG A 587 -4.74 12.84 -0.88
N ALA A 588 -5.71 12.78 0.04
CA ALA A 588 -7.00 13.43 -0.12
C ALA A 588 -6.89 14.97 -0.01
N LEU A 589 -6.23 15.50 1.03
CA LEU A 589 -5.93 16.93 1.14
C LEU A 589 -5.15 17.45 -0.06
N GLY A 590 -4.17 16.69 -0.57
CA GLY A 590 -3.42 17.05 -1.77
C GLY A 590 -4.26 17.10 -3.07
N ARG A 591 -5.44 16.48 -3.09
CA ARG A 591 -6.42 16.62 -4.19
C ARG A 591 -7.30 17.86 -4.02
N ILE A 592 -7.62 18.25 -2.78
CA ILE A 592 -8.46 19.43 -2.46
C ILE A 592 -7.65 20.72 -2.55
N ALA A 593 -6.44 20.75 -1.99
CA ALA A 593 -5.61 21.95 -1.83
C ALA A 593 -4.79 22.32 -3.09
N LYS A 594 -4.80 21.48 -4.13
CA LYS A 594 -4.13 21.78 -5.40
C LYS A 594 -5.12 22.54 -6.29
N PRO A 595 -4.85 23.80 -6.67
CA PRO A 595 -5.64 24.45 -7.71
C PRO A 595 -5.63 23.60 -8.98
N GLU A 596 -6.75 23.52 -9.69
CA GLU A 596 -6.68 23.27 -11.13
C GLU A 596 -5.84 24.42 -11.71
N ALA A 597 -4.57 24.13 -11.98
CA ALA A 597 -3.70 25.06 -12.64
C ALA A 597 -4.26 25.30 -14.04
N GLY A 598 -4.91 26.46 -14.21
CA GLY A 598 -5.28 27.05 -15.49
C GLY A 598 -4.03 27.42 -16.30
N ALA A 599 -3.24 26.42 -16.64
CA ALA A 599 -2.48 26.34 -17.86
C ALA A 599 -2.89 25.01 -18.48
N ALA A 600 -3.44 25.04 -19.70
CA ALA A 600 -3.71 23.82 -20.45
C ALA A 600 -2.46 22.95 -20.39
N ARG A 601 -2.58 21.77 -19.76
CA ARG A 601 -1.46 20.83 -19.53
C ARG A 601 -0.76 20.67 -20.86
N GLU A 602 0.50 21.13 -20.98
CA GLU A 602 1.20 21.12 -22.26
C GLU A 602 1.07 19.73 -22.86
N THR A 603 0.34 19.65 -23.97
CA THR A 603 -0.01 18.37 -24.56
C THR A 603 1.29 17.74 -25.03
N GLY A 604 1.74 16.71 -24.30
CA GLY A 604 2.80 15.85 -24.77
C GLY A 604 2.45 15.33 -26.17
N PRO A 605 3.45 14.94 -26.98
CA PRO A 605 3.19 14.43 -28.32
C PRO A 605 2.18 13.28 -28.23
N SER A 606 1.10 13.38 -29.01
CA SER A 606 0.04 12.37 -29.03
C SER A 606 0.64 11.00 -29.32
N VAL A 607 0.50 10.08 -28.37
CA VAL A 607 0.98 8.70 -28.52
C VAL A 607 -0.01 7.97 -29.42
N PHE A 608 0.48 7.50 -30.56
CA PHE A 608 -0.30 6.65 -31.47
C PHE A 608 0.05 5.19 -31.23
N PHE A 609 -0.97 4.35 -31.31
CA PHE A 609 -0.86 2.90 -31.18
C PHE A 609 -1.00 2.22 -32.54
N GLU A 610 -0.73 0.92 -32.58
CA GLU A 610 -1.06 0.11 -33.76
C GLU A 610 -2.58 0.10 -33.98
N ALA A 611 -3.01 0.55 -35.15
CA ALA A 611 -4.41 0.53 -35.54
C ALA A 611 -4.83 -0.91 -35.89
N ARG A 612 -5.64 -1.54 -35.03
CA ARG A 612 -6.19 -2.88 -35.30
C ARG A 612 -7.32 -2.84 -36.33
N TRP A 613 -7.99 -1.70 -36.41
CA TRP A 613 -9.12 -1.44 -37.31
C TRP A 613 -9.02 -0.05 -37.95
N THR A 614 -9.93 0.24 -38.87
CA THR A 614 -10.09 1.56 -39.50
C THR A 614 -11.51 2.04 -39.21
N PRO A 615 -11.72 3.27 -38.68
CA PRO A 615 -13.06 3.81 -38.44
C PRO A 615 -13.78 4.12 -39.74
N ASP A 616 -15.07 3.78 -39.82
CA ASP A 616 -15.97 4.21 -40.88
C ASP A 616 -16.54 5.59 -40.50
N MET A 617 -15.85 6.64 -40.90
CA MET A 617 -16.18 8.01 -40.49
C MET A 617 -17.46 8.55 -41.15
N ASP A 618 -17.77 8.09 -42.37
CA ASP A 618 -18.94 8.53 -43.14
C ASP A 618 -20.25 7.93 -42.60
N ARG A 619 -20.15 6.78 -41.90
CA ARG A 619 -21.28 6.10 -41.25
C ARG A 619 -21.23 6.16 -39.71
N ALA A 620 -20.39 7.04 -39.15
CA ALA A 620 -20.22 7.12 -37.70
C ALA A 620 -21.46 7.66 -36.99
N GLU A 621 -21.99 6.91 -36.01
CA GLU A 621 -23.16 7.30 -35.23
C GLU A 621 -22.79 8.30 -34.12
N ALA A 622 -23.56 9.37 -33.95
CA ALA A 622 -23.26 10.37 -32.92
C ALA A 622 -23.46 9.84 -31.49
N LEU A 623 -22.38 9.92 -30.70
CA LEU A 623 -22.35 9.55 -29.30
C LEU A 623 -22.21 10.82 -28.44
N ALA A 624 -23.26 11.14 -27.70
CA ALA A 624 -23.27 12.29 -26.80
C ALA A 624 -22.48 11.98 -25.51
N ASN A 625 -21.82 13.01 -24.98
CA ASN A 625 -20.98 12.93 -23.79
C ASN A 625 -21.73 12.38 -22.57
N GLY A 626 -21.23 11.33 -21.93
CA GLY A 626 -21.83 10.72 -20.73
C GLY A 626 -23.11 9.91 -20.98
N ASN A 627 -23.52 9.70 -22.24
CA ASN A 627 -24.69 8.86 -22.54
C ASN A 627 -24.28 7.39 -22.73
N THR A 628 -24.76 6.53 -21.83
CA THR A 628 -24.63 5.09 -21.99
C THR A 628 -25.43 4.57 -23.19
N ARG A 629 -24.87 3.63 -23.94
CA ARG A 629 -25.47 2.92 -25.08
C ARG A 629 -25.46 1.42 -24.83
N ASN A 630 -26.50 0.75 -25.29
CA ASN A 630 -26.55 -0.71 -25.45
C ASN A 630 -26.57 -1.00 -26.95
N VAL A 631 -25.74 -1.93 -27.43
CA VAL A 631 -25.67 -2.33 -28.84
C VAL A 631 -25.48 -3.83 -28.98
N ALA A 632 -26.34 -4.45 -29.78
CA ALA A 632 -26.15 -5.82 -30.26
C ALA A 632 -25.10 -5.83 -31.37
N LEU A 633 -23.94 -6.44 -31.11
CA LEU A 633 -22.89 -6.66 -32.11
C LEU A 633 -22.93 -8.11 -32.60
N ALA A 634 -23.32 -8.33 -33.85
CA ALA A 634 -23.19 -9.62 -34.50
C ALA A 634 -21.70 -10.01 -34.69
N ALA A 635 -21.43 -11.30 -34.88
CA ALA A 635 -20.06 -11.78 -35.10
C ALA A 635 -19.40 -11.09 -36.31
N GLY A 636 -18.19 -10.57 -36.12
CA GLY A 636 -17.44 -9.79 -37.10
C GLY A 636 -18.04 -8.42 -37.48
N GLN A 637 -19.19 -8.03 -36.91
CA GLN A 637 -19.78 -6.71 -37.13
C GLN A 637 -18.87 -5.62 -36.56
N ARG A 638 -18.77 -4.50 -37.27
CA ARG A 638 -18.05 -3.31 -36.84
C ARG A 638 -18.99 -2.11 -36.86
N THR A 639 -19.01 -1.34 -35.77
CA THR A 639 -19.79 -0.10 -35.64
C THR A 639 -18.85 1.02 -35.22
N THR A 640 -18.98 2.19 -35.83
CA THR A 640 -18.15 3.36 -35.51
C THR A 640 -19.04 4.43 -34.87
N TYR A 641 -18.59 5.02 -33.76
CA TYR A 641 -19.28 6.12 -33.09
C TYR A 641 -18.43 7.39 -33.15
N LEU A 642 -19.06 8.51 -33.49
CA LEU A 642 -18.48 9.85 -33.47
C LEU A 642 -18.67 10.48 -32.09
N ILE A 643 -17.57 10.87 -31.47
CA ILE A 643 -17.52 11.70 -30.26
C ILE A 643 -17.02 13.08 -30.71
N ASP A 644 -17.89 14.09 -30.74
CA ASP A 644 -17.59 15.44 -31.23
C ASP A 644 -17.34 16.40 -30.06
N ILE A 645 -16.08 16.79 -29.87
CA ILE A 645 -15.62 17.52 -28.68
C ILE A 645 -15.42 18.99 -29.04
N VAL A 646 -16.43 19.81 -28.76
CA VAL A 646 -16.45 21.24 -29.13
C VAL A 646 -15.94 22.19 -28.04
N LYS A 647 -15.78 21.73 -26.79
CA LYS A 647 -15.29 22.56 -25.68
C LYS A 647 -13.77 22.78 -25.79
N PRO A 648 -13.25 23.99 -25.55
CA PRO A 648 -11.81 24.29 -25.64
C PRO A 648 -10.98 23.65 -24.52
N ASP A 649 -11.52 23.62 -23.31
CA ASP A 649 -10.83 23.19 -22.08
C ASP A 649 -11.20 21.73 -21.75
N VAL A 650 -10.68 20.78 -22.51
CA VAL A 650 -10.92 19.35 -22.30
C VAL A 650 -9.62 18.65 -21.92
N GLY A 651 -9.68 17.89 -20.83
CA GLY A 651 -8.62 17.02 -20.34
C GLY A 651 -8.61 15.70 -21.09
N ASP A 652 -9.22 14.67 -20.51
CA ASP A 652 -9.11 13.28 -20.98
C ASP A 652 -10.46 12.74 -21.49
N LEU A 653 -10.42 11.77 -22.42
CA LEU A 653 -11.58 10.99 -22.88
C LEU A 653 -11.48 9.56 -22.34
N PHE A 654 -12.61 9.10 -21.81
CA PHE A 654 -12.81 7.79 -21.24
C PHE A 654 -13.88 7.05 -22.02
N VAL A 655 -13.75 5.73 -22.09
CA VAL A 655 -14.82 4.84 -22.54
C VAL A 655 -15.00 3.77 -21.46
N LEU A 656 -16.16 3.76 -20.83
CA LEU A 656 -16.54 2.81 -19.77
C LEU A 656 -17.36 1.68 -20.38
N SER A 657 -16.98 0.43 -20.10
CA SER A 657 -17.75 -0.77 -20.44
C SER A 657 -18.88 -1.04 -19.44
N HIS A 658 -18.74 -0.55 -18.21
CA HIS A 658 -19.59 -0.94 -17.07
C HIS A 658 -19.62 -2.47 -16.80
N GLN A 659 -18.71 -3.25 -17.41
CA GLN A 659 -18.63 -4.71 -17.24
C GLN A 659 -17.43 -5.11 -16.38
N MET A 660 -16.25 -4.51 -16.58
CA MET A 660 -15.02 -4.65 -15.78
C MET A 660 -14.56 -6.08 -15.45
N THR A 661 -15.09 -7.12 -16.10
CA THR A 661 -14.65 -8.52 -15.90
C THR A 661 -13.26 -8.80 -16.46
N CYS A 662 -12.70 -7.88 -17.26
CA CYS A 662 -11.36 -7.93 -17.83
C CYS A 662 -10.70 -6.55 -17.76
N ILE A 663 -9.94 -6.24 -16.70
CA ILE A 663 -9.42 -4.88 -16.47
C ILE A 663 -8.08 -4.67 -17.21
N GLY A 664 -8.11 -3.92 -18.30
CA GLY A 664 -6.93 -3.56 -19.09
C GLY A 664 -6.45 -4.66 -20.05
N ASP A 665 -7.23 -5.74 -20.20
CA ASP A 665 -6.87 -6.87 -21.05
C ASP A 665 -6.85 -6.46 -22.53
N PRO A 666 -5.79 -6.82 -23.28
CA PRO A 666 -5.68 -6.51 -24.69
C PRO A 666 -6.75 -7.29 -25.48
N TYR A 667 -7.16 -6.74 -26.61
CA TYR A 667 -7.99 -7.47 -27.58
C TYR A 667 -7.29 -8.77 -28.02
N ASP A 668 -7.96 -9.90 -27.78
CA ASP A 668 -7.43 -11.26 -28.00
C ASP A 668 -7.48 -11.71 -29.47
N GLY A 669 -8.37 -11.13 -30.28
CA GLY A 669 -8.63 -11.55 -31.65
C GLY A 669 -9.96 -12.26 -31.85
N GLU A 670 -10.61 -12.72 -30.77
CA GLU A 670 -11.75 -13.66 -30.78
C GLU A 670 -12.98 -13.11 -30.06
N SER A 671 -12.80 -12.46 -28.91
CA SER A 671 -13.84 -11.78 -28.14
C SER A 671 -14.25 -10.45 -28.80
N PRO A 672 -15.38 -9.82 -28.41
CA PRO A 672 -15.66 -8.45 -28.81
C PRO A 672 -14.62 -7.47 -28.24
N GLY A 673 -14.42 -6.34 -28.91
CA GLY A 673 -13.47 -5.32 -28.46
C GLY A 673 -13.69 -3.96 -29.09
N TYR A 674 -12.89 -2.98 -28.67
CA TYR A 674 -12.97 -1.62 -29.20
C TYR A 674 -11.60 -0.93 -29.27
N GLN A 675 -11.50 0.15 -30.07
CA GLN A 675 -10.33 1.04 -30.14
C GLN A 675 -10.76 2.47 -30.48
N LEU A 676 -10.04 3.46 -29.94
CA LEU A 676 -10.29 4.89 -30.16
C LEU A 676 -9.34 5.46 -31.22
N PHE A 677 -9.86 6.36 -32.07
CA PHE A 677 -9.14 6.99 -33.18
C PHE A 677 -9.35 8.51 -33.23
N ASP A 678 -8.39 9.22 -33.83
CA ASP A 678 -8.53 10.65 -34.16
C ASP A 678 -9.23 10.88 -35.52
N ALA A 679 -9.54 12.14 -35.85
CA ALA A 679 -10.09 12.56 -37.14
C ALA A 679 -9.18 12.32 -38.37
N ARG A 680 -8.01 11.69 -38.22
CA ARG A 680 -7.16 11.21 -39.31
C ARG A 680 -7.09 9.68 -39.37
N GLY A 681 -7.89 8.98 -38.58
CA GLY A 681 -7.92 7.52 -38.51
C GLY A 681 -6.74 6.91 -37.77
N ARG A 682 -5.99 7.68 -36.98
CA ARG A 682 -4.85 7.19 -36.20
C ARG A 682 -5.32 6.73 -34.83
N ALA A 683 -4.92 5.53 -34.42
CA ALA A 683 -5.34 4.97 -33.14
C ALA A 683 -4.70 5.71 -31.95
N LEU A 684 -5.55 6.18 -31.03
CA LEU A 684 -5.20 6.87 -29.78
C LEU A 684 -5.21 5.94 -28.56
N SER A 685 -5.62 4.69 -28.74
CA SER A 685 -5.59 3.65 -27.71
C SER A 685 -5.04 2.34 -28.26
N LYS A 686 -4.64 1.42 -27.38
CA LYS A 686 -4.60 -0.01 -27.73
C LYS A 686 -6.01 -0.49 -28.09
N ALA A 687 -6.11 -1.58 -28.84
CA ALA A 687 -7.34 -2.36 -28.91
C ALA A 687 -7.49 -3.17 -27.62
N LEU A 688 -8.65 -3.06 -26.96
CA LEU A 688 -8.96 -3.75 -25.70
C LEU A 688 -10.15 -4.68 -25.88
N ALA A 689 -10.24 -5.69 -25.01
CA ALA A 689 -11.44 -6.50 -24.87
C ALA A 689 -12.61 -5.65 -24.36
N ILE A 690 -13.84 -5.95 -24.80
CA ILE A 690 -15.01 -5.08 -24.59
C ILE A 690 -15.40 -4.87 -23.12
N CYS A 691 -14.99 -5.79 -22.23
CA CYS A 691 -15.23 -5.74 -20.78
C CYS A 691 -14.18 -4.93 -20.00
N SER A 692 -13.20 -4.32 -20.68
CA SER A 692 -12.27 -3.35 -20.09
C SER A 692 -12.85 -1.95 -20.19
N ASP A 693 -12.29 -1.01 -19.42
CA ASP A 693 -12.45 0.42 -19.69
C ASP A 693 -11.22 0.95 -20.45
N LEU A 694 -11.40 2.09 -21.13
CA LEU A 694 -10.35 2.77 -21.90
C LEU A 694 -10.19 4.22 -21.45
N TYR A 695 -8.94 4.65 -21.49
CA TYR A 695 -8.51 6.01 -21.19
C TYR A 695 -7.54 6.47 -22.29
N SER A 696 -7.85 7.58 -22.96
CA SER A 696 -7.00 8.13 -24.02
C SER A 696 -5.80 8.92 -23.50
N GLY A 697 -5.86 9.38 -22.24
CA GLY A 697 -5.07 10.52 -21.79
C GLY A 697 -5.51 11.83 -22.47
N PRO A 698 -4.70 12.90 -22.39
CA PRO A 698 -5.13 14.23 -22.77
C PRO A 698 -5.45 14.37 -24.26
N ILE A 699 -6.61 14.93 -24.58
CA ILE A 699 -7.09 15.16 -25.93
C ILE A 699 -7.17 16.66 -26.24
N ARG A 700 -7.74 17.01 -27.40
CA ARG A 700 -7.98 18.39 -27.82
C ARG A 700 -9.44 18.51 -28.29
N PRO A 701 -9.95 19.73 -28.50
CA PRO A 701 -11.22 19.91 -29.19
C PRO A 701 -11.11 19.32 -30.61
N GLY A 702 -12.13 18.58 -31.03
CA GLY A 702 -12.14 17.87 -32.31
C GLY A 702 -12.99 16.61 -32.32
N LYS A 703 -12.96 15.91 -33.47
CA LYS A 703 -13.71 14.68 -33.70
C LYS A 703 -12.87 13.46 -33.37
N TYR A 704 -13.46 12.54 -32.62
CA TYR A 704 -12.90 11.25 -32.22
C TYR A 704 -13.84 10.14 -32.64
N TYR A 705 -13.27 8.98 -32.98
CA TYR A 705 -14.02 7.85 -33.50
C TYR A 705 -13.75 6.61 -32.65
N LEU A 706 -14.79 6.07 -32.03
CA LEU A 706 -14.72 4.82 -31.27
C LEU A 706 -15.23 3.68 -32.16
N VAL A 707 -14.37 2.73 -32.48
CA VAL A 707 -14.75 1.52 -33.25
C VAL A 707 -15.02 0.39 -32.27
N LEU A 708 -16.23 -0.18 -32.32
CA LEU A 708 -16.60 -1.42 -31.65
C LEU A 708 -16.63 -2.56 -32.67
N VAL A 709 -16.18 -3.74 -32.24
CA VAL A 709 -16.13 -4.96 -33.05
C VAL A 709 -16.73 -6.12 -32.27
N GLY A 710 -17.65 -6.86 -32.88
CA GLY A 710 -18.22 -8.09 -32.31
C GLY A 710 -17.22 -9.25 -32.28
N ALA A 711 -17.56 -10.33 -31.58
CA ALA A 711 -16.73 -11.54 -31.53
C ALA A 711 -16.42 -12.11 -32.93
N ALA A 712 -15.31 -12.83 -33.10
CA ALA A 712 -14.92 -13.40 -34.38
C ALA A 712 -15.91 -14.45 -34.92
N SER A 713 -16.65 -15.12 -34.03
CA SER A 713 -17.73 -16.05 -34.36
C SER A 713 -18.76 -16.12 -33.23
N GLY A 714 -19.93 -16.70 -33.49
CA GLY A 714 -20.97 -16.93 -32.48
C GLY A 714 -22.23 -16.08 -32.65
N ALA A 715 -23.07 -16.07 -31.61
CA ALA A 715 -24.27 -15.25 -31.55
C ALA A 715 -23.94 -13.77 -31.30
N PRO A 716 -24.84 -12.82 -31.64
CA PRO A 716 -24.65 -11.42 -31.29
C PRO A 716 -24.45 -11.21 -29.79
N VAL A 717 -23.55 -10.30 -29.42
CA VAL A 717 -23.27 -9.94 -28.02
C VAL A 717 -23.85 -8.55 -27.74
N GLU A 718 -24.61 -8.43 -26.67
CA GLU A 718 -25.05 -7.13 -26.13
C GLU A 718 -23.89 -6.44 -25.41
N VAL A 719 -23.50 -5.28 -25.93
CA VAL A 719 -22.45 -4.44 -25.35
C VAL A 719 -23.09 -3.20 -24.77
N LYS A 720 -22.92 -3.00 -23.46
CA LYS A 720 -23.18 -1.73 -22.78
C LYS A 720 -21.88 -0.93 -22.77
N PHE A 721 -21.91 0.34 -23.12
CA PHE A 721 -20.74 1.22 -23.03
C PHE A 721 -21.14 2.70 -22.95
N GLU A 722 -20.22 3.54 -22.50
CA GLU A 722 -20.40 4.99 -22.38
C GLU A 722 -19.10 5.69 -22.73
N ALA A 723 -19.15 6.81 -23.44
CA ALA A 723 -17.98 7.67 -23.65
C ALA A 723 -18.17 8.99 -22.92
N PHE A 724 -17.20 9.39 -22.11
CA PHE A 724 -17.23 10.68 -21.43
C PHE A 724 -15.88 11.42 -21.52
N HIS A 725 -15.96 12.73 -21.75
CA HIS A 725 -14.84 13.66 -21.71
C HIS A 725 -15.16 14.81 -20.76
N ASN A 726 -14.14 15.26 -20.01
CA ASN A 726 -14.19 16.42 -19.12
C ASN A 726 -13.40 17.56 -19.77
#